data_AF-F1T725-F1
#
_entry.id   AF-F1T725-F1
#
_cell.length_a   1.000
_cell.length_b   1.000
_cell.length_c   1.000
_cell.angle_alpha   90.00
_cell.angle_beta   90.00
_cell.angle_gamma   90.00
#
_symmetry.space_group_name_H-M   'P 1'
#
loop_
_entity.id
_entity.type
_entity.pdbx_description
1 polymer ?
#
loop_
_entity_poly.entity_id
_entity_poly.type
_entity_poly.pdbx_seq_one_letter_code
_entity_poly.pdbx_strand_id
1 'polypeptide(L)'
;MSYSEVYHQEEPYELEEKNEDNDIAIIGVSFKLPFGDNEADVLEQICSNSTVFEACSDREGTNLNNKSGYFVQDIWDFDNEYFNYSKQDSTFIDPKYRILLQLTAELFADAGYKTSEIANQNIGVFLGTTREEYKELLYSKGYDECDIKLITNAYLASNISTHFNLEGPAKVLDGTLSSSQSLNDAIDSISKGECKMAIAGGVNLLLSDERFKRLTSESRLAENNASDMFGEDVSGVIPAEGAAVILLKPLSEAVRDKDKVYAVIKKIQSHSSNGKLVPRQASLIELLTQVYSDSKINGVDYIDSIGLGTKFSAENEYMSYANVFGKKIPQREDTKIAVGSSRSQFGDMEAVSVYAAIIRIISMMKNHIIPASISRGSTLNKRISDAPSEHIEFLTKLHPWNSDNSRIAAITEIGCGGRNTHIVLGEYTPKHKVKKSISLSLNRQKCNPPDKTLFKLIADKRPILLGTGSIGNIKDDMVEFWKSVNEIKEPKSIGNLLEDSNSRVTHFLIKLQSVGTMVEVVVKGKGKPLIMIPGFGLAASQFIPQFSDDSFNRQMIVIHMPGVGLSQACDDVSFEAISSYYMEVIDMLGINTKIDLLGTSWGGVLAQFIGIKYEERCNSLILANTSAELTVDSHVGLKELVYDDFESAGASEARKLFDDSTCISDEMALKYEAVLHSGHGKTGDFLGKINIPTLILAGAKDKILPVELSERMNREIRNSELHIFETSGHSSNLSVPKEFNAVCKEFLEKYNQ
;
A
#
# COMPACT_ATOMS: atom_id res chain seq x y z
N MET A 1 31.22 30.70 -64.10
CA MET A 1 30.29 29.58 -63.93
C MET A 1 30.67 28.88 -62.62
N SER A 2 30.42 29.36 -61.40
CA SER A 2 29.25 30.05 -60.79
C SER A 2 27.93 29.39 -61.14
N TYR A 3 27.26 28.82 -60.13
CA TYR A 3 25.86 29.13 -59.84
C TYR A 3 25.64 29.02 -58.32
N SER A 4 25.49 30.21 -57.74
CA SER A 4 24.95 30.55 -56.43
C SER A 4 23.42 30.58 -56.45
N GLU A 5 22.82 30.60 -55.26
CA GLU A 5 21.47 31.11 -54.91
C GLU A 5 20.27 30.31 -55.46
N VAL A 6 19.27 29.93 -54.66
CA VAL A 6 18.33 30.83 -53.97
C VAL A 6 17.93 30.24 -52.61
N TYR A 7 18.43 30.83 -51.52
CA TYR A 7 17.70 30.86 -50.26
C TYR A 7 16.76 32.06 -50.36
N HIS A 8 15.45 31.84 -50.38
CA HIS A 8 14.53 32.91 -50.04
C HIS A 8 14.74 33.21 -48.56
N GLN A 9 15.36 34.36 -48.28
CA GLN A 9 15.18 35.05 -47.01
C GLN A 9 13.70 35.39 -46.92
N GLU A 10 12.93 34.61 -46.16
CA GLU A 10 11.73 35.15 -45.54
C GLU A 10 12.23 36.17 -44.52
N GLU A 11 11.89 37.45 -44.76
CA GLU A 11 12.06 38.50 -43.77
C GLU A 11 11.37 38.03 -42.47
N PRO A 12 12.04 38.12 -41.31
CA PRO A 12 11.38 37.82 -40.05
C PRO A 12 10.27 38.84 -39.87
N TYR A 13 9.02 38.42 -40.07
CA TYR A 13 7.87 39.21 -39.72
C TYR A 13 7.93 39.46 -38.21
N GLU A 14 8.27 40.69 -37.81
CA GLU A 14 8.14 41.16 -36.44
C GLU A 14 6.64 41.15 -36.10
N LEU A 15 6.16 40.02 -35.59
CA LEU A 15 4.93 39.99 -34.81
C LEU A 15 5.21 40.76 -33.54
N GLU A 16 4.72 42.00 -33.50
CA GLU A 16 4.64 42.86 -32.32
C GLU A 16 4.36 42.03 -31.06
N GLU A 17 5.23 42.13 -30.05
CA GLU A 17 5.00 41.67 -28.68
C GLU A 17 3.79 42.41 -28.09
N LYS A 18 2.58 41.98 -28.44
CA LYS A 18 1.33 42.51 -27.89
C LYS A 18 0.90 41.66 -26.69
N ASN A 19 1.36 42.05 -25.50
CA ASN A 19 0.94 41.59 -24.16
C ASN A 19 0.06 40.33 -24.14
N GLU A 20 0.73 39.17 -24.14
CA GLU A 20 0.21 37.84 -23.79
C GLU A 20 0.13 37.64 -22.26
N ASP A 21 -0.11 38.71 -21.49
CA ASP A 21 0.12 38.79 -20.04
C ASP A 21 -0.66 37.76 -19.19
N ASN A 22 -1.70 37.12 -19.75
CA ASN A 22 -2.55 36.16 -19.04
C ASN A 22 -2.45 34.72 -19.58
N ASP A 23 -1.66 34.47 -20.63
CA ASP A 23 -1.51 33.12 -21.18
C ASP A 23 -0.62 32.28 -20.27
N ILE A 24 -1.02 31.04 -20.01
CA ILE A 24 -0.27 30.11 -19.15
C ILE A 24 0.34 29.00 -20.00
N ALA A 25 1.66 28.86 -19.97
CA ALA A 25 2.39 27.80 -20.62
C ALA A 25 2.39 26.52 -19.76
N ILE A 26 2.19 25.37 -20.42
CA ILE A 26 2.49 24.06 -19.87
C ILE A 26 3.94 23.73 -20.22
N ILE A 27 4.83 23.74 -19.22
CA ILE A 27 6.27 23.64 -19.42
C ILE A 27 6.88 22.28 -19.05
N GLY A 28 6.09 21.41 -18.43
CA GLY A 28 6.46 20.04 -18.10
C GLY A 28 5.20 19.18 -18.02
N VAL A 29 5.35 17.90 -18.36
CA VAL A 29 4.27 16.91 -18.30
C VAL A 29 4.82 15.59 -17.77
N SER A 30 4.12 14.96 -16.82
CA SER A 30 4.40 13.58 -16.39
C SER A 30 3.08 12.89 -16.01
N PHE A 31 2.91 11.63 -16.42
CA PHE A 31 1.66 10.91 -16.27
C PHE A 31 1.83 9.39 -16.23
N LYS A 32 0.76 8.75 -15.76
CA LYS A 32 0.52 7.31 -15.78
C LYS A 32 -0.94 7.09 -16.18
N LEU A 33 -1.18 6.57 -17.38
CA LEU A 33 -2.53 6.41 -17.94
C LEU A 33 -2.80 4.94 -18.26
N PRO A 34 -4.07 4.53 -18.40
CA PRO A 34 -4.37 3.19 -18.88
C PRO A 34 -3.70 2.95 -20.24
N PHE A 35 -3.06 1.79 -20.36
CA PHE A 35 -2.42 1.31 -21.59
C PHE A 35 -1.22 2.16 -22.07
N GLY A 36 -0.63 3.02 -21.22
CA GLY A 36 0.55 3.78 -21.62
C GLY A 36 1.05 4.80 -20.61
N ASP A 37 2.36 4.82 -20.39
CA ASP A 37 3.03 5.68 -19.40
C ASP A 37 4.01 6.67 -20.06
N ASN A 38 4.02 6.71 -21.39
CA ASN A 38 4.86 7.63 -22.15
C ASN A 38 4.15 8.15 -23.41
N GLU A 39 4.78 9.15 -24.05
CA GLU A 39 4.22 9.82 -25.21
C GLU A 39 4.04 8.91 -26.44
N ALA A 40 4.92 7.92 -26.63
CA ALA A 40 4.82 6.97 -27.73
C ALA A 40 3.61 6.05 -27.54
N ASP A 41 3.37 5.58 -26.32
CA ASP A 41 2.19 4.76 -26.00
C ASP A 41 0.91 5.56 -26.26
N VAL A 42 0.83 6.81 -25.78
CA VAL A 42 -0.32 7.69 -26.02
C VAL A 42 -0.56 7.90 -27.52
N LEU A 43 0.52 8.13 -28.29
CA LEU A 43 0.45 8.25 -29.74
C LEU A 43 -0.03 6.95 -30.41
N GLU A 44 0.48 5.80 -30.00
CA GLU A 44 0.05 4.50 -30.50
C GLU A 44 -1.46 4.32 -30.29
N GLN A 45 -1.96 4.67 -29.11
CA GLN A 45 -3.38 4.59 -28.83
C GLN A 45 -4.22 5.58 -29.67
N ILE A 46 -3.76 6.82 -29.83
CA ILE A 46 -4.42 7.83 -30.71
C ILE A 46 -4.48 7.32 -32.16
N CYS A 47 -3.39 6.72 -32.63
CA CYS A 47 -3.28 6.18 -33.99
C CYS A 47 -3.98 4.83 -34.15
N SER A 48 -4.27 4.13 -33.06
CA SER A 48 -5.00 2.87 -33.12
C SER A 48 -6.43 3.14 -33.62
N ASN A 49 -6.88 2.35 -34.59
CA ASN A 49 -8.28 2.39 -35.05
C ASN A 49 -9.27 1.81 -34.01
N SER A 50 -8.79 1.51 -32.79
CA SER A 50 -9.53 0.93 -31.69
C SER A 50 -9.72 2.02 -30.63
N THR A 51 -10.80 2.78 -30.74
CA THR A 51 -11.18 3.85 -29.80
C THR A 51 -11.67 3.32 -28.44
N VAL A 52 -11.65 2.01 -28.21
CA VAL A 52 -12.12 1.32 -27.01
C VAL A 52 -11.16 0.18 -26.73
N PHE A 53 -10.53 0.19 -25.56
CA PHE A 53 -9.78 -0.95 -25.05
C PHE A 53 -10.75 -1.88 -24.30
N GLU A 54 -10.57 -3.20 -24.40
CA GLU A 54 -11.33 -4.10 -23.54
C GLU A 54 -10.90 -3.90 -22.10
N ALA A 55 -11.88 -3.64 -21.25
CA ALA A 55 -11.67 -3.51 -19.83
C ALA A 55 -11.11 -4.82 -19.26
N CYS A 56 -10.09 -4.74 -18.40
CA CYS A 56 -9.57 -5.93 -17.74
C CYS A 56 -10.57 -6.39 -16.67
N SER A 57 -10.71 -7.71 -16.49
CA SER A 57 -11.67 -8.30 -15.55
C SER A 57 -11.19 -8.30 -14.11
N ASP A 58 -9.88 -8.11 -13.86
CA ASP A 58 -9.27 -8.37 -12.56
C ASP A 58 -8.17 -7.36 -12.21
N ARG A 59 -8.05 -7.07 -10.90
CA ARG A 59 -7.03 -6.19 -10.33
C ARG A 59 -6.41 -6.85 -9.11
N GLU A 60 -5.18 -7.36 -9.26
CA GLU A 60 -4.48 -8.03 -8.16
C GLU A 60 -4.32 -7.12 -6.93
N GLY A 61 -4.62 -7.65 -5.75
CA GLY A 61 -4.50 -6.93 -4.48
C GLY A 61 -5.66 -6.00 -4.14
N THR A 62 -6.77 -6.04 -4.90
CA THR A 62 -8.01 -5.30 -4.62
C THR A 62 -9.24 -6.22 -4.61
N ASN A 63 -10.41 -5.70 -4.25
CA ASN A 63 -11.67 -6.46 -4.20
C ASN A 63 -12.46 -6.44 -5.53
N LEU A 64 -11.79 -6.29 -6.68
CA LEU A 64 -12.41 -6.02 -7.98
C LEU A 64 -12.58 -7.24 -8.91
N ASN A 65 -12.68 -8.45 -8.36
CA ASN A 65 -12.83 -9.67 -9.17
C ASN A 65 -14.07 -9.59 -10.10
N ASN A 66 -13.89 -9.92 -11.38
CA ASN A 66 -14.92 -9.86 -12.43
C ASN A 66 -15.51 -8.45 -12.68
N LYS A 67 -14.75 -7.36 -12.48
CA LYS A 67 -15.17 -5.99 -12.77
C LYS A 67 -14.38 -5.41 -13.94
N SER A 68 -15.10 -4.98 -14.96
CA SER A 68 -14.54 -4.31 -16.14
C SER A 68 -14.09 -2.88 -15.82
N GLY A 69 -12.77 -2.67 -15.67
CA GLY A 69 -12.16 -1.33 -15.55
C GLY A 69 -10.97 -1.11 -16.47
N TYR A 70 -10.55 0.16 -16.59
CA TYR A 70 -9.27 0.51 -17.21
C TYR A 70 -8.25 0.81 -16.13
N PHE A 71 -7.27 -0.08 -15.97
CA PHE A 71 -6.32 -0.04 -14.87
C PHE A 71 -4.94 0.41 -15.34
N VAL A 72 -4.26 1.17 -14.49
CA VAL A 72 -2.87 1.58 -14.71
C VAL A 72 -1.96 0.44 -14.22
N GLN A 73 -0.86 0.17 -14.92
CA GLN A 73 0.07 -0.87 -14.48
C GLN A 73 0.87 -0.43 -13.25
N ASP A 74 1.41 -1.38 -12.50
CA ASP A 74 2.42 -1.12 -11.46
C ASP A 74 2.08 0.01 -10.46
N ILE A 75 0.83 0.08 -9.99
CA ILE A 75 0.41 1.10 -9.00
C ILE A 75 1.04 0.90 -7.62
N TRP A 76 1.61 -0.29 -7.42
CA TRP A 76 2.35 -0.64 -6.23
C TRP A 76 3.82 -0.22 -6.32
N ASP A 77 4.31 0.16 -7.50
CA ASP A 77 5.73 0.43 -7.71
C ASP A 77 6.12 1.83 -7.22
N PHE A 78 7.22 1.87 -6.45
CA PHE A 78 7.75 3.11 -5.90
C PHE A 78 9.28 3.02 -5.73
N ASP A 79 9.99 4.08 -6.11
CA ASP A 79 11.42 4.24 -5.83
C ASP A 79 11.61 4.87 -4.44
N ASN A 80 11.43 4.07 -3.40
CA ASN A 80 11.49 4.56 -2.03
C ASN A 80 12.88 5.14 -1.67
N GLU A 81 13.96 4.63 -2.25
CA GLU A 81 15.32 5.11 -1.99
C GLU A 81 15.54 6.52 -2.52
N TYR A 82 15.11 6.79 -3.76
CA TYR A 82 15.19 8.13 -4.35
C TYR A 82 14.44 9.18 -3.50
N PHE A 83 13.26 8.83 -2.98
CA PHE A 83 12.41 9.73 -2.19
C PHE A 83 12.70 9.66 -0.68
N ASN A 84 13.79 9.03 -0.25
CA ASN A 84 14.19 8.91 1.17
C ASN A 84 13.10 8.31 2.09
N TYR A 85 12.30 7.37 1.57
CA TYR A 85 11.36 6.58 2.36
C TYR A 85 11.93 5.18 2.61
N SER A 86 11.70 4.66 3.82
CA SER A 86 11.99 3.25 4.09
C SER A 86 11.01 2.36 3.32
N LYS A 87 11.43 1.12 2.97
CA LYS A 87 10.56 0.15 2.30
C LYS A 87 9.32 -0.21 3.13
N GLN A 88 9.43 -0.13 4.45
CA GLN A 88 8.32 -0.35 5.37
C GLN A 88 7.34 0.83 5.33
N ASP A 89 7.84 2.06 5.45
CA ASP A 89 6.96 3.25 5.40
C ASP A 89 6.28 3.36 4.03
N SER A 90 6.99 3.07 2.94
CA SER A 90 6.43 3.16 1.58
C SER A 90 5.21 2.26 1.37
N THR A 91 5.04 1.23 2.16
CA THR A 91 3.91 0.30 2.04
C THR A 91 2.67 0.77 2.81
N PHE A 92 2.81 1.67 3.80
CA PHE A 92 1.67 2.37 4.42
C PHE A 92 1.30 3.69 3.74
N ILE A 93 2.17 4.18 2.86
CA ILE A 93 1.90 5.36 2.06
C ILE A 93 0.90 5.02 0.96
N ASP A 94 -0.13 5.85 0.81
CA ASP A 94 -1.13 5.70 -0.24
C ASP A 94 -0.45 5.62 -1.64
N PRO A 95 -0.76 4.60 -2.47
CA PRO A 95 -0.29 4.53 -3.86
C PRO A 95 -0.50 5.83 -4.64
N LYS A 96 -1.59 6.59 -4.36
CA LYS A 96 -1.84 7.90 -4.96
C LYS A 96 -0.68 8.86 -4.71
N TYR A 97 -0.21 8.96 -3.47
CA TYR A 97 0.91 9.84 -3.10
C TYR A 97 2.24 9.37 -3.69
N ARG A 98 2.50 8.05 -3.68
CA ARG A 98 3.73 7.46 -4.27
C ARG A 98 3.85 7.75 -5.75
N ILE A 99 2.75 7.62 -6.48
CA ILE A 99 2.70 7.95 -7.91
C ILE A 99 2.93 9.46 -8.08
N LEU A 100 2.23 10.31 -7.34
CA LEU A 100 2.40 11.77 -7.43
C LEU A 100 3.83 12.24 -7.13
N LEU A 101 4.53 11.65 -6.16
CA LEU A 101 5.94 11.95 -5.88
C LEU A 101 6.84 11.64 -7.09
N GLN A 102 6.70 10.44 -7.64
CA GLN A 102 7.46 9.99 -8.82
C GLN A 102 7.20 10.90 -10.01
N LEU A 103 5.91 11.13 -10.32
CA LEU A 103 5.53 11.99 -11.44
C LEU A 103 6.00 13.44 -11.23
N THR A 104 6.03 13.94 -9.99
CA THR A 104 6.55 15.30 -9.72
C THR A 104 8.05 15.41 -9.95
N ALA A 105 8.84 14.39 -9.57
CA ALA A 105 10.28 14.38 -9.88
C ALA A 105 10.54 14.31 -11.39
N GLU A 106 9.79 13.45 -12.08
CA GLU A 106 9.81 13.32 -13.54
C GLU A 106 9.34 14.61 -14.22
N LEU A 107 8.36 15.31 -13.67
CA LEU A 107 7.84 16.57 -14.17
C LEU A 107 8.93 17.66 -14.17
N PHE A 108 9.66 17.79 -13.07
CA PHE A 108 10.77 18.75 -13.01
C PHE A 108 11.91 18.37 -13.94
N ALA A 109 12.23 17.08 -14.03
CA ALA A 109 13.21 16.58 -14.97
C ALA A 109 12.79 16.86 -16.44
N ASP A 110 11.53 16.63 -16.78
CA ASP A 110 10.95 16.90 -18.09
C ASP A 110 11.01 18.40 -18.44
N ALA A 111 10.63 19.26 -17.49
CA ALA A 111 10.72 20.71 -17.62
C ALA A 111 12.17 21.24 -17.66
N GLY A 112 13.17 20.40 -17.38
CA GLY A 112 14.58 20.75 -17.40
C GLY A 112 15.06 21.51 -16.15
N TYR A 113 14.35 21.38 -15.03
CA TYR A 113 14.70 21.98 -13.75
C TYR A 113 15.36 20.96 -12.81
N LYS A 114 16.47 21.34 -12.20
CA LYS A 114 17.14 20.55 -11.15
C LYS A 114 16.49 20.78 -9.80
N THR A 115 16.58 19.80 -8.91
CA THR A 115 16.09 19.91 -7.52
C THR A 115 16.64 21.15 -6.80
N SER A 116 17.91 21.51 -7.04
CA SER A 116 18.54 22.70 -6.46
C SER A 116 17.96 24.03 -6.98
N GLU A 117 17.35 24.04 -8.16
CA GLU A 117 16.78 25.25 -8.78
C GLU A 117 15.34 25.49 -8.32
N ILE A 118 14.64 24.45 -7.87
CA ILE A 118 13.24 24.51 -7.42
C ILE A 118 13.09 24.61 -5.90
N ALA A 119 14.08 24.17 -5.13
CA ALA A 119 14.02 24.26 -3.68
C ALA A 119 13.96 25.73 -3.22
N ASN A 120 13.08 26.02 -2.26
CA ASN A 120 12.71 27.34 -1.76
C ASN A 120 12.09 28.27 -2.82
N GLN A 121 11.61 27.73 -3.95
CA GLN A 121 10.88 28.54 -4.93
C GLN A 121 9.40 28.61 -4.56
N ASN A 122 8.78 29.76 -4.88
CA ASN A 122 7.34 29.96 -4.75
C ASN A 122 6.59 29.24 -5.90
N ILE A 123 6.51 27.91 -5.77
CA ILE A 123 5.78 27.00 -6.66
C ILE A 123 4.58 26.45 -5.89
N GLY A 124 3.37 26.71 -6.40
CA GLY A 124 2.14 26.17 -5.83
C GLY A 124 1.89 24.72 -6.24
N VAL A 125 1.08 23.98 -5.47
CA VAL A 125 0.73 22.59 -5.71
C VAL A 125 -0.79 22.42 -5.58
N PHE A 126 -1.47 22.06 -6.67
CA PHE A 126 -2.92 21.95 -6.74
C PHE A 126 -3.29 20.57 -7.29
N LEU A 127 -3.83 19.71 -6.43
CA LEU A 127 -4.04 18.30 -6.77
C LEU A 127 -5.50 17.91 -6.61
N GLY A 128 -6.08 17.39 -7.68
CA GLY A 128 -7.37 16.69 -7.65
C GLY A 128 -7.20 15.25 -7.18
N THR A 129 -8.09 14.81 -6.31
CA THR A 129 -8.21 13.40 -5.95
C THR A 129 -9.69 13.06 -5.78
N THR A 130 -9.93 11.78 -5.55
CA THR A 130 -11.21 11.22 -5.10
C THR A 130 -10.91 10.30 -3.94
N ARG A 131 -11.89 10.01 -3.08
CA ARG A 131 -11.99 8.90 -2.10
C ARG A 131 -10.69 8.31 -1.52
N GLU A 132 -10.66 8.17 -0.20
CA GLU A 132 -9.56 7.51 0.52
C GLU A 132 -9.69 5.97 0.51
N GLU A 133 -9.81 5.36 -0.67
CA GLU A 133 -10.03 3.90 -0.78
C GLU A 133 -8.87 3.07 -0.21
N TYR A 134 -7.64 3.59 -0.22
CA TYR A 134 -6.51 2.89 0.40
C TYR A 134 -6.67 2.85 1.92
N LYS A 135 -7.10 3.95 2.53
CA LYS A 135 -7.41 4.00 3.96
C LYS A 135 -8.54 3.04 4.32
N GLU A 136 -9.60 2.99 3.52
CA GLU A 136 -10.69 2.02 3.67
C GLU A 136 -10.18 0.58 3.55
N LEU A 137 -9.30 0.30 2.57
CA LEU A 137 -8.65 -0.99 2.41
C LEU A 137 -7.83 -1.36 3.65
N LEU A 138 -7.06 -0.42 4.21
CA LEU A 138 -6.32 -0.64 5.45
C LEU A 138 -7.25 -0.89 6.65
N TYR A 139 -8.31 -0.11 6.81
CA TYR A 139 -9.32 -0.35 7.85
C TYR A 139 -10.02 -1.70 7.71
N SER A 140 -10.30 -2.14 6.48
CA SER A 140 -10.89 -3.47 6.23
C SER A 140 -9.94 -4.60 6.63
N LYS A 141 -8.63 -4.34 6.55
CA LYS A 141 -7.60 -5.23 7.05
C LYS A 141 -7.42 -5.05 8.55
N GLY A 142 -7.92 -3.97 9.14
CA GLY A 142 -8.11 -3.76 10.57
C GLY A 142 -7.15 -2.75 11.20
N TYR A 143 -6.28 -2.11 10.42
CA TYR A 143 -5.38 -1.08 10.96
C TYR A 143 -6.23 0.02 11.61
N ASP A 144 -5.74 0.63 12.69
CA ASP A 144 -6.42 1.78 13.30
C ASP A 144 -5.74 3.11 12.95
N GLU A 145 -6.35 4.23 13.35
CA GLU A 145 -5.81 5.58 13.09
C GLU A 145 -4.43 5.83 13.73
N CYS A 146 -4.03 5.05 14.75
CA CYS A 146 -2.72 5.17 15.40
C CYS A 146 -1.63 4.36 14.67
N ASP A 147 -1.97 3.23 14.06
CA ASP A 147 -1.11 2.48 13.13
C ASP A 147 -0.88 3.26 11.83
N ILE A 148 -1.85 4.11 11.49
CA ILE A 148 -1.93 4.85 10.25
C ILE A 148 -1.25 6.22 10.43
N LYS A 149 0.07 6.27 10.25
CA LYS A 149 0.73 7.51 9.80
C LYS A 149 0.38 7.82 8.33
N LEU A 150 -0.89 7.68 7.91
CA LEU A 150 -1.24 7.91 6.51
C LEU A 150 -0.96 9.38 6.20
N ILE A 151 -0.21 9.55 5.13
CA ILE A 151 -0.41 10.67 4.23
C ILE A 151 -1.81 10.45 3.63
N THR A 152 -2.83 10.98 4.30
CA THR A 152 -4.21 10.95 3.81
C THR A 152 -4.35 11.85 2.59
N ASN A 153 -5.47 11.74 1.86
CA ASN A 153 -5.69 12.56 0.66
C ASN A 153 -5.54 14.05 0.99
N ALA A 154 -5.95 14.47 2.19
CA ALA A 154 -5.87 15.85 2.66
C ALA A 154 -4.46 16.46 2.63
N TYR A 155 -3.40 15.63 2.73
CA TYR A 155 -2.02 16.10 2.80
C TYR A 155 -1.23 15.90 1.51
N LEU A 156 -1.84 15.41 0.42
CA LEU A 156 -1.12 15.14 -0.84
C LEU A 156 -0.33 16.35 -1.31
N ALA A 157 -0.98 17.51 -1.45
CA ALA A 157 -0.34 18.71 -1.96
C ALA A 157 0.72 19.26 -0.98
N SER A 158 0.43 19.30 0.32
CA SER A 158 1.38 19.80 1.32
C SER A 158 2.61 18.90 1.45
N ASN A 159 2.46 17.60 1.27
CA ASN A 159 3.57 16.65 1.36
C ASN A 159 4.45 16.71 0.11
N ILE A 160 3.87 16.87 -1.08
CA ILE A 160 4.65 17.20 -2.29
C ILE A 160 5.42 18.51 -2.08
N SER A 161 4.74 19.57 -1.60
CA SER A 161 5.37 20.86 -1.30
C SER A 161 6.53 20.70 -0.32
N THR A 162 6.32 19.96 0.77
CA THR A 162 7.33 19.72 1.80
C THR A 162 8.51 18.91 1.25
N HIS A 163 8.24 17.86 0.47
CA HIS A 163 9.28 16.98 -0.06
C HIS A 163 10.24 17.71 -1.01
N PHE A 164 9.70 18.52 -1.92
CA PHE A 164 10.52 19.30 -2.87
C PHE A 164 10.90 20.69 -2.34
N ASN A 165 10.55 20.99 -1.09
CA ASN A 165 10.80 22.27 -0.42
C ASN A 165 10.26 23.46 -1.22
N LEU A 166 8.98 23.41 -1.60
CA LEU A 166 8.27 24.45 -2.34
C LEU A 166 7.52 25.37 -1.36
N GLU A 167 7.52 26.67 -1.64
CA GLU A 167 6.98 27.70 -0.74
C GLU A 167 5.62 28.27 -1.19
N GLY A 168 5.05 27.77 -2.29
CA GLY A 168 3.76 28.25 -2.80
C GLY A 168 2.53 27.60 -2.14
N PRO A 169 1.32 28.03 -2.54
CA PRO A 169 0.08 27.46 -2.00
C PRO A 169 -0.04 25.96 -2.29
N ALA A 170 -0.43 25.17 -1.29
CA ALA A 170 -0.65 23.74 -1.45
C ALA A 170 -2.11 23.39 -1.16
N LYS A 171 -2.86 22.90 -2.16
CA LYS A 171 -4.28 22.59 -2.07
C LYS A 171 -4.61 21.21 -2.64
N VAL A 172 -5.44 20.48 -1.90
CA VAL A 172 -6.08 19.25 -2.38
C VAL A 172 -7.56 19.54 -2.60
N LEU A 173 -8.09 19.07 -3.73
CA LEU A 173 -9.49 19.17 -4.09
C LEU A 173 -10.06 17.77 -4.23
N ASP A 174 -11.09 17.46 -3.44
CA ASP A 174 -11.80 16.18 -3.49
C ASP A 174 -13.18 16.39 -4.11
N GLY A 175 -13.44 15.71 -5.22
CA GLY A 175 -14.73 15.77 -5.90
C GLY A 175 -14.67 15.29 -7.34
N THR A 176 -15.84 15.05 -7.94
CA THR A 176 -15.94 14.55 -9.32
C THR A 176 -15.45 15.53 -10.39
N LEU A 177 -15.29 16.81 -10.05
CA LEU A 177 -14.73 17.87 -10.91
C LEU A 177 -13.37 18.39 -10.42
N SER A 178 -12.72 17.65 -9.52
CA SER A 178 -11.46 18.09 -8.93
C SER A 178 -10.35 18.25 -9.97
N SER A 179 -10.48 17.62 -11.14
CA SER A 179 -9.56 17.75 -12.28
C SER A 179 -9.54 19.19 -12.84
N SER A 180 -10.67 19.74 -13.29
CA SER A 180 -10.72 21.12 -13.78
C SER A 180 -10.60 22.17 -12.68
N GLN A 181 -11.06 21.87 -11.46
CA GLN A 181 -10.94 22.80 -10.33
C GLN A 181 -9.48 22.99 -9.90
N SER A 182 -8.69 21.92 -9.84
CA SER A 182 -7.25 22.03 -9.50
C SER A 182 -6.47 22.83 -10.53
N LEU A 183 -6.79 22.65 -11.82
CA LEU A 183 -6.20 23.46 -12.88
C LEU A 183 -6.62 24.94 -12.78
N ASN A 184 -7.90 25.21 -12.56
CA ASN A 184 -8.40 26.58 -12.42
C ASN A 184 -7.77 27.29 -11.21
N ASP A 185 -7.70 26.62 -10.07
CA ASP A 185 -7.09 27.18 -8.85
C ASP A 185 -5.60 27.47 -9.04
N ALA A 186 -4.87 26.61 -9.76
CA ALA A 186 -3.46 26.83 -10.08
C ALA A 186 -3.25 28.06 -10.97
N ILE A 187 -4.04 28.19 -12.03
CA ILE A 187 -4.00 29.34 -12.96
C ILE A 187 -4.38 30.63 -12.23
N ASP A 188 -5.43 30.59 -11.40
CA ASP A 188 -5.88 31.74 -10.60
C ASP A 188 -4.80 32.17 -9.61
N SER A 189 -4.09 31.22 -8.99
CA SER A 189 -3.03 31.52 -8.01
C SER A 189 -1.80 32.14 -8.68
N ILE A 190 -1.40 31.67 -9.87
CA ILE A 190 -0.38 32.32 -10.70
C ILE A 190 -0.83 33.74 -11.09
N SER A 191 -2.06 33.89 -11.57
CA SER A 191 -2.60 35.17 -12.05
C SER A 191 -2.70 36.22 -10.93
N LYS A 192 -2.93 35.78 -9.69
CA LYS A 192 -2.95 36.65 -8.49
C LYS A 192 -1.55 36.93 -7.93
N GLY A 193 -0.50 36.30 -8.48
CA GLY A 193 0.86 36.42 -7.98
C GLY A 193 1.10 35.71 -6.64
N GLU A 194 0.21 34.79 -6.24
CA GLU A 194 0.38 33.98 -5.03
C GLU A 194 1.52 32.97 -5.22
N CYS A 195 1.73 32.48 -6.45
CA CYS A 195 2.89 31.70 -6.86
C CYS A 195 3.40 32.11 -8.24
N LYS A 196 4.66 31.78 -8.55
CA LYS A 196 5.28 32.07 -9.86
C LYS A 196 5.10 30.94 -10.86
N MET A 197 5.11 29.71 -10.35
CA MET A 197 4.80 28.49 -11.07
C MET A 197 3.81 27.68 -10.25
N ALA A 198 3.11 26.76 -10.89
CA ALA A 198 2.21 25.85 -10.19
C ALA A 198 2.28 24.45 -10.78
N ILE A 199 2.31 23.45 -9.91
CA ILE A 199 1.99 22.07 -10.27
C ILE A 199 0.47 21.95 -10.20
N ALA A 200 -0.14 21.57 -11.30
CA ALA A 200 -1.55 21.19 -11.37
C ALA A 200 -1.63 19.72 -11.78
N GLY A 201 -2.47 18.93 -11.11
CA GLY A 201 -2.59 17.52 -11.47
C GLY A 201 -3.73 16.82 -10.75
N GLY A 202 -3.79 15.51 -10.95
CA GLY A 202 -4.69 14.67 -10.19
C GLY A 202 -4.32 13.21 -10.24
N VAL A 203 -4.97 12.43 -9.37
CA VAL A 203 -4.76 11.00 -9.25
C VAL A 203 -6.07 10.28 -8.91
N ASN A 204 -6.33 9.18 -9.61
CA ASN A 204 -7.51 8.33 -9.41
C ASN A 204 -7.06 6.86 -9.49
N LEU A 205 -7.36 6.09 -8.45
CA LEU A 205 -7.10 4.64 -8.40
C LEU A 205 -8.39 3.94 -8.01
N LEU A 206 -8.54 2.68 -8.41
CA LEU A 206 -9.73 1.87 -8.14
C LEU A 206 -9.33 0.70 -7.24
N LEU A 207 -9.52 0.88 -5.93
CA LEU A 207 -9.11 -0.12 -4.93
C LEU A 207 -10.30 -0.88 -4.31
N SER A 208 -11.52 -0.40 -4.51
CA SER A 208 -12.76 -1.02 -4.01
C SER A 208 -13.85 -1.05 -5.09
N ASP A 209 -14.87 -1.91 -4.91
CA ASP A 209 -16.00 -2.03 -5.84
C ASP A 209 -17.05 -0.90 -5.68
N GLU A 210 -16.83 0.02 -4.76
CA GLU A 210 -17.80 1.06 -4.43
C GLU A 210 -18.07 2.02 -5.59
N ARG A 211 -17.05 2.33 -6.39
CA ARG A 211 -17.23 3.17 -7.59
C ARG A 211 -18.16 2.50 -8.61
N PHE A 212 -18.03 1.18 -8.76
CA PHE A 212 -18.89 0.38 -9.63
C PHE A 212 -20.33 0.37 -9.11
N LYS A 213 -20.52 0.10 -7.81
CA LYS A 213 -21.84 0.15 -7.15
C LYS A 213 -22.52 1.50 -7.35
N ARG A 214 -21.76 2.60 -7.16
CA ARG A 214 -22.27 3.96 -7.37
C ARG A 214 -22.74 4.17 -8.80
N LEU A 215 -21.91 3.85 -9.81
CA LEU A 215 -22.32 3.97 -11.22
C LEU A 215 -23.54 3.12 -11.56
N THR A 216 -23.61 1.89 -11.04
CA THR A 216 -24.77 1.03 -11.22
C THR A 216 -26.02 1.67 -10.63
N SER A 217 -25.95 2.22 -9.42
CA SER A 217 -27.08 2.91 -8.77
C SER A 217 -27.52 4.19 -9.50
N GLU A 218 -26.58 4.83 -10.21
CA GLU A 218 -26.84 6.01 -11.05
C GLU A 218 -27.29 5.66 -12.47
N SER A 219 -27.38 4.36 -12.83
CA SER A 219 -27.59 3.89 -14.21
C SER A 219 -26.56 4.47 -15.20
N ARG A 220 -25.30 4.54 -14.78
CA ARG A 220 -24.18 5.12 -15.52
C ARG A 220 -23.00 4.18 -15.72
N LEU A 221 -23.08 2.93 -15.28
CA LEU A 221 -22.07 1.92 -15.59
C LEU A 221 -22.35 1.39 -17.00
N ALA A 222 -21.37 1.44 -17.91
CA ALA A 222 -21.56 0.96 -19.27
C ALA A 222 -21.82 -0.56 -19.31
N GLU A 223 -22.76 -0.99 -20.16
CA GLU A 223 -23.17 -2.41 -20.28
C GLU A 223 -22.27 -3.21 -21.23
N ASN A 224 -21.58 -2.54 -22.14
CA ASN A 224 -20.78 -3.11 -23.23
C ASN A 224 -19.27 -3.05 -22.97
N ASN A 225 -18.85 -2.89 -21.71
CA ASN A 225 -17.44 -2.76 -21.31
C ASN A 225 -16.68 -1.62 -22.04
N ALA A 226 -17.38 -0.59 -22.53
CA ALA A 226 -16.83 0.49 -23.32
C ALA A 226 -17.43 1.85 -22.93
N SER A 227 -16.61 2.91 -22.90
CA SER A 227 -17.08 4.28 -22.60
C SER A 227 -17.40 5.08 -23.86
N ASP A 228 -18.34 4.60 -24.68
CA ASP A 228 -18.69 5.33 -25.91
C ASP A 228 -19.32 6.70 -25.59
N MET A 229 -19.09 7.67 -26.48
CA MET A 229 -19.65 9.02 -26.43
C MET A 229 -20.22 9.36 -27.80
N PHE A 230 -21.44 9.93 -27.82
CA PHE A 230 -22.17 10.36 -29.03
C PHE A 230 -22.65 9.24 -29.98
N GLY A 231 -22.23 7.99 -29.79
CA GLY A 231 -22.77 6.83 -30.52
C GLY A 231 -24.21 6.44 -30.14
N GLU A 232 -24.83 5.61 -30.95
CA GLU A 232 -26.16 5.05 -30.67
C GLU A 232 -26.11 4.02 -29.52
N ASP A 233 -24.95 3.42 -29.26
CA ASP A 233 -24.77 2.40 -28.21
C ASP A 233 -24.25 2.97 -26.88
N VAL A 234 -24.27 4.30 -26.70
CA VAL A 234 -23.90 4.96 -25.44
C VAL A 234 -24.81 4.47 -24.32
N SER A 235 -24.23 3.74 -23.36
CA SER A 235 -24.94 3.12 -22.22
C SER A 235 -24.41 3.55 -20.85
N GLY A 236 -23.24 4.18 -20.78
CA GLY A 236 -22.62 4.59 -19.54
C GLY A 236 -21.13 4.89 -19.70
N VAL A 237 -20.41 4.82 -18.58
CA VAL A 237 -18.96 4.94 -18.52
C VAL A 237 -18.32 3.72 -17.85
N ILE A 238 -17.07 3.46 -18.18
CA ILE A 238 -16.19 2.49 -17.54
C ILE A 238 -15.29 3.23 -16.54
N PRO A 239 -15.27 2.85 -15.26
CA PRO A 239 -14.31 3.35 -14.29
C PRO A 239 -12.87 3.15 -14.77
N ALA A 240 -12.04 4.18 -14.57
CA ALA A 240 -10.64 4.11 -14.96
C ALA A 240 -9.71 4.71 -13.90
N GLU A 241 -8.50 4.17 -13.86
CA GLU A 241 -7.38 4.68 -13.06
C GLU A 241 -6.54 5.65 -13.88
N GLY A 242 -5.79 6.52 -13.21
CA GLY A 242 -4.86 7.45 -13.84
C GLY A 242 -4.12 8.30 -12.83
N ALA A 243 -3.01 8.89 -13.25
CA ALA A 243 -2.35 9.97 -12.55
C ALA A 243 -1.67 10.89 -13.56
N ALA A 244 -1.74 12.20 -13.35
CA ALA A 244 -1.06 13.16 -14.22
C ALA A 244 -0.76 14.44 -13.47
N VAL A 245 0.40 15.03 -13.74
CA VAL A 245 0.82 16.34 -13.26
C VAL A 245 1.43 17.14 -14.40
N ILE A 246 1.14 18.45 -14.40
CA ILE A 246 1.69 19.42 -15.34
C ILE A 246 2.29 20.60 -14.58
N LEU A 247 3.34 21.19 -15.14
CA LEU A 247 3.99 22.37 -14.58
C LEU A 247 3.56 23.60 -15.38
N LEU A 248 3.00 24.57 -14.68
CA LEU A 248 2.43 25.79 -15.23
C LEU A 248 3.29 27.00 -14.91
N LYS A 249 3.38 27.91 -15.87
CA LYS A 249 4.12 29.17 -15.75
C LYS A 249 3.51 30.23 -16.68
N PRO A 250 3.54 31.53 -16.36
CA PRO A 250 3.17 32.56 -17.33
C PRO A 250 3.99 32.39 -18.62
N LEU A 251 3.33 32.49 -19.78
CA LEU A 251 3.98 32.24 -21.08
C LEU A 251 5.18 33.16 -21.31
N SER A 252 5.05 34.44 -20.96
CA SER A 252 6.14 35.42 -21.06
C SER A 252 7.38 35.01 -20.26
N GLU A 253 7.20 34.45 -19.06
CA GLU A 253 8.31 33.96 -18.24
C GLU A 253 8.88 32.64 -18.75
N ALA A 254 8.05 31.73 -19.26
CA ALA A 254 8.50 30.49 -19.88
C ALA A 254 9.40 30.78 -21.09
N VAL A 255 9.01 31.75 -21.93
CA VAL A 255 9.79 32.22 -23.08
C VAL A 255 11.10 32.87 -22.63
N ARG A 256 11.05 33.76 -21.64
CA ARG A 256 12.24 34.41 -21.06
C ARG A 256 13.25 33.38 -20.55
N ASP A 257 12.75 32.37 -19.85
CA ASP A 257 13.58 31.36 -19.20
C ASP A 257 13.92 30.20 -20.15
N LYS A 258 13.48 30.29 -21.42
CA LYS A 258 13.68 29.31 -22.51
C LYS A 258 13.18 27.93 -22.15
N ASP A 259 12.09 27.86 -21.39
CA ASP A 259 11.46 26.61 -21.04
C ASP A 259 10.85 25.95 -22.29
N LYS A 260 10.78 24.62 -22.28
CA LYS A 260 10.00 23.90 -23.28
C LYS A 260 8.53 24.23 -23.04
N VAL A 261 7.75 24.51 -24.09
CA VAL A 261 6.30 24.75 -23.99
C VAL A 261 5.58 23.68 -24.79
N TYR A 262 4.79 22.85 -24.12
CA TYR A 262 4.01 21.79 -24.74
C TYR A 262 2.71 22.31 -25.38
N ALA A 263 2.04 23.20 -24.66
CA ALA A 263 0.82 23.88 -25.10
C ALA A 263 0.63 25.14 -24.23
N VAL A 264 -0.27 26.02 -24.68
CA VAL A 264 -0.64 27.24 -23.98
C VAL A 264 -2.12 27.19 -23.62
N ILE A 265 -2.43 27.35 -22.33
CA ILE A 265 -3.80 27.51 -21.85
C ILE A 265 -4.19 28.97 -22.08
N LYS A 266 -5.07 29.19 -23.06
CA LYS A 266 -5.55 30.51 -23.48
C LYS A 266 -6.70 31.01 -22.60
N LYS A 267 -7.53 30.08 -22.12
CA LYS A 267 -8.66 30.38 -21.25
C LYS A 267 -9.10 29.14 -20.49
N ILE A 268 -9.48 29.33 -19.23
CA ILE A 268 -10.29 28.40 -18.45
C ILE A 268 -11.46 29.19 -17.88
N GLN A 269 -12.66 28.59 -17.88
CA GLN A 269 -13.84 29.19 -17.27
C GLN A 269 -14.72 28.07 -16.72
N SER A 270 -15.18 28.24 -15.49
CA SER A 270 -16.24 27.40 -14.92
C SER A 270 -17.52 28.22 -14.73
N HIS A 271 -18.65 27.54 -14.80
CA HIS A 271 -19.96 28.11 -14.53
C HIS A 271 -20.85 27.09 -13.81
N SER A 272 -21.52 27.52 -12.74
CA SER A 272 -22.40 26.69 -11.92
C SER A 272 -23.86 27.08 -12.14
N SER A 273 -24.72 26.11 -12.41
CA SER A 273 -26.17 26.32 -12.41
C SER A 273 -26.75 26.22 -10.99
N ASN A 274 -27.78 27.03 -10.69
CA ASN A 274 -28.38 27.16 -9.35
C ASN A 274 -29.02 25.85 -8.82
N GLY A 275 -28.21 24.96 -8.22
CA GLY A 275 -28.65 23.98 -7.22
C GLY A 275 -29.43 22.75 -7.71
N LYS A 276 -29.34 22.36 -8.98
CA LYS A 276 -29.96 21.11 -9.48
C LYS A 276 -28.90 20.12 -9.92
N LEU A 277 -29.05 18.86 -9.50
CA LEU A 277 -28.12 17.76 -9.80
C LEU A 277 -28.06 17.37 -11.29
N VAL A 278 -29.00 17.83 -12.11
CA VAL A 278 -29.11 17.48 -13.54
C VAL A 278 -28.45 18.54 -14.43
N PRO A 279 -27.56 18.16 -15.38
CA PRO A 279 -26.97 19.09 -16.33
C PRO A 279 -28.01 19.89 -17.10
N ARG A 280 -27.76 21.19 -17.27
CA ARG A 280 -28.63 22.10 -18.02
C ARG A 280 -27.91 22.59 -19.27
N GLN A 281 -28.54 22.36 -20.43
CA GLN A 281 -28.08 22.87 -21.71
C GLN A 281 -27.80 24.39 -21.67
N ALA A 282 -28.72 25.17 -21.09
CA ALA A 282 -28.57 26.63 -20.96
C ALA A 282 -27.29 27.05 -20.22
N SER A 283 -26.90 26.30 -19.18
CA SER A 283 -25.70 26.59 -18.38
C SER A 283 -24.42 26.36 -19.17
N LEU A 284 -24.39 25.32 -20.02
CA LEU A 284 -23.29 25.09 -20.94
C LEU A 284 -23.25 26.13 -22.06
N ILE A 285 -24.41 26.51 -22.61
CA ILE A 285 -24.49 27.58 -23.62
C ILE A 285 -23.96 28.91 -23.07
N GLU A 286 -24.37 29.30 -21.87
CA GLU A 286 -23.89 30.52 -21.19
C GLU A 286 -22.37 30.48 -20.98
N LEU A 287 -21.85 29.36 -20.46
CA LEU A 287 -20.42 29.16 -20.27
C LEU A 287 -19.63 29.33 -21.57
N LEU A 288 -20.03 28.61 -22.63
CA LEU A 288 -19.32 28.66 -23.90
C LEU A 288 -19.42 30.06 -24.52
N THR A 289 -20.60 30.69 -24.44
CA THR A 289 -20.79 32.07 -24.91
C THR A 289 -19.83 33.03 -24.21
N GLN A 290 -19.67 32.93 -22.89
CA GLN A 290 -18.73 33.76 -22.11
C GLN A 290 -17.27 33.52 -22.52
N VAL A 291 -16.88 32.27 -22.76
CA VAL A 291 -15.52 31.95 -23.19
C VAL A 291 -15.22 32.58 -24.55
N TYR A 292 -16.17 32.55 -25.49
CA TYR A 292 -15.93 32.97 -26.87
C TYR A 292 -16.37 34.40 -27.19
N SER A 293 -17.10 35.10 -26.31
CA SER A 293 -17.48 36.51 -26.53
C SER A 293 -16.35 37.49 -26.22
N ASP A 294 -15.54 37.19 -25.21
CA ASP A 294 -14.58 38.13 -24.62
C ASP A 294 -13.11 37.72 -24.87
N SER A 295 -12.89 36.62 -25.57
CA SER A 295 -11.54 36.08 -25.79
C SER A 295 -10.99 36.46 -27.17
N LYS A 296 -9.67 36.63 -27.26
CA LYS A 296 -8.93 36.72 -28.53
C LYS A 296 -8.86 35.35 -29.25
N ILE A 297 -9.73 34.41 -28.91
CA ILE A 297 -9.74 33.04 -29.42
C ILE A 297 -10.46 33.05 -30.76
N ASN A 298 -9.68 33.04 -31.85
CA ASN A 298 -10.18 33.07 -33.23
C ASN A 298 -10.50 31.64 -33.72
N GLY A 299 -11.47 31.00 -33.07
CA GLY A 299 -11.97 29.66 -33.41
C GLY A 299 -11.25 28.52 -32.67
N VAL A 300 -11.87 27.34 -32.73
CA VAL A 300 -11.37 26.07 -32.17
C VAL A 300 -11.53 25.00 -33.24
N ASP A 301 -10.50 24.18 -33.41
CA ASP A 301 -10.46 23.13 -34.43
C ASP A 301 -11.01 21.79 -33.88
N TYR A 302 -10.80 21.52 -32.58
CA TYR A 302 -11.21 20.28 -31.92
C TYR A 302 -11.77 20.50 -30.50
N ILE A 303 -12.82 19.79 -30.12
CA ILE A 303 -13.36 19.75 -28.75
C ILE A 303 -13.31 18.33 -28.20
N ASP A 304 -12.62 18.17 -27.06
CA ASP A 304 -12.66 16.96 -26.24
C ASP A 304 -13.77 17.05 -25.19
N SER A 305 -14.78 16.21 -25.34
CA SER A 305 -15.98 16.18 -24.52
C SER A 305 -15.86 15.18 -23.38
N ILE A 306 -15.78 15.71 -22.15
CA ILE A 306 -15.78 14.96 -20.89
C ILE A 306 -17.19 15.05 -20.27
N GLY A 307 -18.18 14.46 -20.96
CA GLY A 307 -19.59 14.43 -20.54
C GLY A 307 -19.94 13.34 -19.51
N LEU A 308 -21.22 13.11 -19.20
CA LEU A 308 -21.60 12.12 -18.17
C LEU A 308 -21.67 10.66 -18.67
N GLY A 309 -21.47 10.42 -19.97
CA GLY A 309 -21.55 9.09 -20.59
C GLY A 309 -22.98 8.55 -20.78
N THR A 310 -23.99 9.42 -20.80
CA THR A 310 -25.39 9.03 -21.05
C THR A 310 -25.86 9.62 -22.38
N LYS A 311 -26.78 8.92 -23.07
CA LYS A 311 -27.41 9.45 -24.31
C LYS A 311 -27.95 10.86 -24.12
N PHE A 312 -28.68 11.09 -23.04
CA PHE A 312 -29.24 12.41 -22.70
C PHE A 312 -28.16 13.48 -22.50
N SER A 313 -27.06 13.16 -21.82
CA SER A 313 -25.95 14.10 -21.64
C SER A 313 -25.27 14.43 -22.97
N ALA A 314 -25.00 13.41 -23.78
CA ALA A 314 -24.36 13.56 -25.09
C ALA A 314 -25.21 14.42 -26.04
N GLU A 315 -26.53 14.18 -26.07
CA GLU A 315 -27.50 14.99 -26.84
C GLU A 315 -27.48 16.47 -26.39
N ASN A 316 -27.58 16.73 -25.08
CA ASN A 316 -27.57 18.10 -24.57
C ASN A 316 -26.25 18.82 -24.82
N GLU A 317 -25.14 18.11 -24.70
CA GLU A 317 -23.81 18.65 -24.94
C GLU A 317 -23.66 19.04 -26.42
N TYR A 318 -23.97 18.13 -27.34
CA TYR A 318 -23.98 18.42 -28.78
C TYR A 318 -24.87 19.61 -29.13
N MET A 319 -26.12 19.62 -28.63
CA MET A 319 -27.06 20.70 -28.91
C MET A 319 -26.58 22.04 -28.34
N SER A 320 -25.77 22.05 -27.27
CA SER A 320 -25.14 23.27 -26.74
C SER A 320 -24.07 23.78 -27.69
N TYR A 321 -23.21 22.89 -28.19
CA TYR A 321 -22.20 23.24 -29.20
C TYR A 321 -22.84 23.77 -30.47
N ALA A 322 -23.82 23.05 -31.02
CA ALA A 322 -24.53 23.46 -32.23
C ALA A 322 -25.19 24.84 -32.07
N ASN A 323 -25.73 25.14 -30.88
CA ASN A 323 -26.32 26.45 -30.58
C ASN A 323 -25.28 27.57 -30.58
N VAL A 324 -24.16 27.35 -29.92
CA VAL A 324 -23.15 28.38 -29.66
C VAL A 324 -22.33 28.65 -30.92
N PHE A 325 -21.78 27.60 -31.54
CA PHE A 325 -20.97 27.73 -32.75
C PHE A 325 -21.81 28.06 -34.00
N GLY A 326 -23.10 27.68 -34.03
CA GLY A 326 -24.04 28.12 -35.07
C GLY A 326 -24.41 29.60 -35.03
N LYS A 327 -24.10 30.32 -33.94
CA LYS A 327 -24.49 31.74 -33.74
C LYS A 327 -23.44 32.79 -34.16
N LYS A 328 -22.54 32.47 -35.10
CA LYS A 328 -21.47 33.37 -35.59
C LYS A 328 -20.53 33.87 -34.49
N ILE A 329 -20.03 32.95 -33.67
CA ILE A 329 -18.79 33.19 -32.91
C ILE A 329 -17.62 33.26 -33.91
N PRO A 330 -16.55 34.02 -33.63
CA PRO A 330 -15.35 34.01 -34.46
C PRO A 330 -14.85 32.58 -34.69
N GLN A 331 -15.06 32.08 -35.90
CA GLN A 331 -14.57 30.78 -36.35
C GLN A 331 -13.77 31.02 -37.62
N ARG A 332 -12.73 30.21 -37.83
CA ARG A 332 -11.95 30.24 -39.06
C ARG A 332 -12.88 29.88 -40.22
N GLU A 333 -12.79 30.65 -41.31
CA GLU A 333 -13.60 30.40 -42.51
C GLU A 333 -13.41 28.94 -42.97
N ASP A 334 -14.50 28.31 -43.43
CA ASP A 334 -14.54 26.95 -43.98
C ASP A 334 -14.00 25.81 -43.09
N THR A 335 -13.87 26.03 -41.77
CA THR A 335 -13.37 25.00 -40.83
C THR A 335 -14.50 24.49 -39.95
N LYS A 336 -14.78 23.18 -39.96
CA LYS A 336 -15.68 22.55 -38.98
C LYS A 336 -14.93 22.21 -37.70
N ILE A 337 -15.63 22.23 -36.58
CA ILE A 337 -15.08 21.82 -35.28
C ILE A 337 -15.24 20.31 -35.16
N ALA A 338 -14.13 19.59 -35.08
CA ALA A 338 -14.16 18.17 -34.78
C ALA A 338 -14.50 17.97 -33.30
N VAL A 339 -15.42 17.06 -32.98
CA VAL A 339 -15.77 16.72 -31.59
C VAL A 339 -15.41 15.27 -31.34
N GLY A 340 -14.74 14.99 -30.22
CA GLY A 340 -14.40 13.64 -29.79
C GLY A 340 -14.40 13.53 -28.27
N SER A 341 -14.00 12.38 -27.74
CA SER A 341 -13.87 12.21 -26.29
C SER A 341 -12.68 11.34 -25.94
N SER A 342 -11.80 11.88 -25.09
CA SER A 342 -10.74 11.14 -24.43
C SER A 342 -11.28 10.05 -23.51
N ARG A 343 -12.51 10.19 -22.99
CA ARG A 343 -13.15 9.18 -22.14
C ARG A 343 -13.39 7.86 -22.89
N SER A 344 -13.63 7.90 -24.20
CA SER A 344 -13.79 6.66 -24.97
C SER A 344 -12.51 5.82 -24.97
N GLN A 345 -11.36 6.50 -24.96
CA GLN A 345 -10.04 5.88 -24.97
C GLN A 345 -9.56 5.50 -23.56
N PHE A 346 -9.75 6.37 -22.57
CA PHE A 346 -9.15 6.24 -21.25
C PHE A 346 -10.15 5.95 -20.13
N GLY A 347 -11.45 5.87 -20.43
CA GLY A 347 -12.50 5.68 -19.44
C GLY A 347 -12.69 6.90 -18.52
N ASP A 348 -13.51 6.73 -17.48
CA ASP A 348 -13.83 7.80 -16.53
C ASP A 348 -12.82 7.81 -15.37
N MET A 349 -11.77 8.63 -15.51
CA MET A 349 -10.67 8.75 -14.54
C MET A 349 -10.90 9.84 -13.48
N GLU A 350 -12.13 10.37 -13.37
CA GLU A 350 -12.54 11.38 -12.38
C GLU A 350 -11.52 12.53 -12.27
N ALA A 351 -10.76 12.59 -11.18
CA ALA A 351 -9.76 13.62 -10.87
C ALA A 351 -8.63 13.79 -11.92
N VAL A 352 -8.51 12.88 -12.89
CA VAL A 352 -7.46 12.91 -13.93
C VAL A 352 -8.01 13.21 -15.32
N SER A 353 -9.34 13.20 -15.50
CA SER A 353 -9.97 13.25 -16.83
C SER A 353 -9.52 14.43 -17.69
N VAL A 354 -9.49 15.65 -17.13
CA VAL A 354 -9.01 16.85 -17.84
C VAL A 354 -7.53 16.76 -18.19
N TYR A 355 -6.70 16.25 -17.28
CA TYR A 355 -5.26 16.14 -17.52
C TYR A 355 -4.93 15.12 -18.61
N ALA A 356 -5.63 13.99 -18.64
CA ALA A 356 -5.50 13.02 -19.72
C ALA A 356 -5.93 13.60 -21.08
N ALA A 357 -7.01 14.39 -21.11
CA ALA A 357 -7.42 15.11 -22.32
C ALA A 357 -6.36 16.12 -22.77
N ILE A 358 -5.73 16.86 -21.83
CA ILE A 358 -4.61 17.78 -22.13
C ILE A 358 -3.44 17.00 -22.74
N ILE A 359 -3.03 15.88 -22.14
CA ILE A 359 -1.90 15.05 -22.63
C ILE A 359 -2.19 14.51 -24.03
N ARG A 360 -3.42 14.02 -24.25
CA ARG A 360 -3.89 13.55 -25.57
C ARG A 360 -3.82 14.68 -26.60
N ILE A 361 -4.33 15.86 -26.27
CA ILE A 361 -4.30 17.04 -27.15
C ILE A 361 -2.85 17.48 -27.44
N ILE A 362 -1.96 17.47 -26.45
CA ILE A 362 -0.53 17.76 -26.67
C ILE A 362 0.07 16.79 -27.69
N SER A 363 -0.21 15.49 -27.55
CA SER A 363 0.26 14.47 -28.50
C SER A 363 -0.36 14.68 -29.90
N MET A 364 -1.65 15.01 -29.97
CA MET A 364 -2.34 15.36 -31.22
C MET A 364 -1.73 16.58 -31.91
N MET A 365 -1.45 17.66 -31.16
CA MET A 365 -0.84 18.88 -31.68
C MET A 365 0.57 18.59 -32.21
N LYS A 366 1.41 17.90 -31.44
CA LYS A 366 2.78 17.57 -31.81
C LYS A 366 2.86 16.69 -33.06
N ASN A 367 1.93 15.75 -33.21
CA ASN A 367 1.90 14.82 -34.35
C ASN A 367 0.99 15.30 -35.49
N HIS A 368 0.33 16.45 -35.33
CA HIS A 368 -0.55 17.07 -36.31
C HIS A 368 -1.68 16.12 -36.76
N ILE A 369 -2.36 15.48 -35.81
CA ILE A 369 -3.43 14.51 -36.07
C ILE A 369 -4.64 14.72 -35.16
N ILE A 370 -5.83 14.40 -35.67
CA ILE A 370 -7.07 14.29 -34.90
C ILE A 370 -7.57 12.84 -34.99
N PRO A 371 -7.81 12.14 -33.87
CA PRO A 371 -8.31 10.77 -33.85
C PRO A 371 -9.75 10.67 -34.35
N ALA A 372 -10.18 9.45 -34.63
CA ALA A 372 -11.60 9.17 -34.82
C ALA A 372 -12.39 9.46 -33.54
N SER A 373 -13.59 9.99 -33.71
CA SER A 373 -14.48 10.49 -32.65
C SER A 373 -15.51 9.46 -32.16
N ILE A 374 -15.84 8.46 -32.97
CA ILE A 374 -16.94 7.50 -32.71
C ILE A 374 -16.37 6.10 -32.52
N SER A 375 -16.94 5.34 -31.58
CA SER A 375 -16.50 3.98 -31.31
C SER A 375 -16.66 3.01 -32.48
N ARG A 376 -15.73 2.06 -32.63
CA ARG A 376 -15.65 1.12 -33.76
C ARG A 376 -16.97 0.35 -33.96
N GLY A 377 -17.70 0.71 -35.01
CA GLY A 377 -18.90 -0.02 -35.49
C GLY A 377 -20.24 0.59 -35.06
N SER A 378 -20.25 1.61 -34.20
CA SER A 378 -21.47 2.34 -33.87
C SER A 378 -21.76 3.46 -34.87
N THR A 379 -23.03 3.83 -35.01
CA THR A 379 -23.45 5.04 -35.73
C THR A 379 -23.63 6.17 -34.74
N LEU A 380 -23.57 7.43 -35.20
CA LEU A 380 -23.99 8.56 -34.36
C LEU A 380 -25.39 8.31 -33.80
N ASN A 381 -25.62 8.74 -32.56
CA ASN A 381 -26.95 8.81 -31.97
C ASN A 381 -27.87 9.55 -32.93
N LYS A 382 -29.03 8.96 -33.23
CA LYS A 382 -29.96 9.48 -34.23
C LYS A 382 -30.37 10.95 -34.00
N ARG A 383 -30.56 11.36 -32.74
CA ARG A 383 -30.92 12.76 -32.42
C ARG A 383 -29.78 13.74 -32.65
N ILE A 384 -28.54 13.26 -32.56
CA ILE A 384 -27.35 14.06 -32.89
C ILE A 384 -27.19 14.13 -34.41
N SER A 385 -27.36 13.01 -35.12
CA SER A 385 -27.26 12.99 -36.59
C SER A 385 -28.35 13.81 -37.27
N ASP A 386 -29.56 13.86 -36.69
CA ASP A 386 -30.71 14.61 -37.22
C ASP A 386 -30.63 16.13 -36.90
N ALA A 387 -29.67 16.55 -36.08
CA ALA A 387 -29.53 17.94 -35.63
C ALA A 387 -28.53 18.75 -36.48
N PRO A 388 -28.63 20.10 -36.50
CA PRO A 388 -27.77 20.93 -37.35
C PRO A 388 -26.28 20.69 -37.09
N SER A 389 -25.53 20.35 -38.15
CA SER A 389 -24.10 19.98 -38.11
C SER A 389 -23.23 20.85 -39.02
N GLU A 390 -23.72 22.04 -39.40
CA GLU A 390 -23.05 22.91 -40.38
C GLU A 390 -21.63 23.31 -39.93
N HIS A 391 -21.42 23.41 -38.61
CA HIS A 391 -20.16 23.86 -38.01
C HIS A 391 -19.44 22.80 -37.17
N ILE A 392 -20.01 21.60 -37.01
CA ILE A 392 -19.49 20.54 -36.13
C ILE A 392 -19.40 19.25 -36.92
N GLU A 393 -18.32 18.50 -36.74
CA GLU A 393 -18.16 17.18 -37.33
C GLU A 393 -17.66 16.14 -36.33
N PHE A 394 -18.03 14.88 -36.60
CA PHE A 394 -17.50 13.72 -35.90
C PHE A 394 -16.68 12.91 -36.88
N LEU A 395 -15.38 12.76 -36.59
CA LEU A 395 -14.46 12.10 -37.49
C LEU A 395 -14.58 10.59 -37.35
N THR A 396 -14.68 9.87 -38.47
CA THR A 396 -14.80 8.40 -38.47
C THR A 396 -13.47 7.69 -38.66
N LYS A 397 -12.41 8.44 -38.94
CA LYS A 397 -11.04 7.98 -39.15
C LYS A 397 -10.06 9.03 -38.66
N LEU A 398 -8.82 8.62 -38.46
CA LEU A 398 -7.71 9.54 -38.22
C LEU A 398 -7.63 10.60 -39.33
N HIS A 399 -7.52 11.87 -38.95
CA HIS A 399 -7.45 13.01 -39.87
C HIS A 399 -6.18 13.84 -39.61
N PRO A 400 -5.47 14.32 -40.65
CA PRO A 400 -4.41 15.29 -40.49
C PRO A 400 -4.95 16.61 -39.91
N TRP A 401 -4.34 17.08 -38.85
CA TRP A 401 -4.61 18.40 -38.26
C TRP A 401 -3.75 19.45 -38.98
N ASN A 402 -4.10 19.74 -40.23
CA ASN A 402 -3.44 20.78 -41.01
C ASN A 402 -4.04 22.13 -40.62
N SER A 403 -3.21 23.05 -40.14
CA SER A 403 -3.62 24.43 -39.89
C SER A 403 -2.49 25.36 -40.31
N ASP A 404 -2.82 26.38 -41.11
CA ASP A 404 -1.90 27.47 -41.45
C ASP A 404 -1.69 28.44 -40.27
N ASN A 405 -2.52 28.30 -39.23
CA ASN A 405 -2.46 29.04 -37.97
C ASN A 405 -2.10 28.09 -36.81
N SER A 406 -1.90 28.61 -35.60
CA SER A 406 -1.74 27.77 -34.40
C SER A 406 -2.95 26.85 -34.20
N ARG A 407 -2.73 25.56 -33.97
CA ARG A 407 -3.80 24.59 -33.69
C ARG A 407 -4.46 24.91 -32.36
N ILE A 408 -5.80 24.95 -32.33
CA ILE A 408 -6.56 25.26 -31.11
C ILE A 408 -7.53 24.12 -30.82
N ALA A 409 -7.45 23.58 -29.60
CA ALA A 409 -8.43 22.64 -29.08
C ALA A 409 -9.07 23.16 -27.81
N ALA A 410 -10.22 22.61 -27.47
CA ALA A 410 -10.87 22.85 -26.19
C ALA A 410 -11.26 21.55 -25.49
N ILE A 411 -11.42 21.63 -24.17
CA ILE A 411 -11.91 20.55 -23.33
C ILE A 411 -13.15 21.05 -22.61
N THR A 412 -14.23 20.27 -22.63
CA THR A 412 -15.45 20.55 -21.86
C THR A 412 -15.66 19.45 -20.84
N GLU A 413 -15.66 19.80 -19.56
CA GLU A 413 -16.00 18.90 -18.46
C GLU A 413 -17.39 19.25 -17.91
N ILE A 414 -18.27 18.24 -17.84
CA ILE A 414 -19.63 18.38 -17.30
C ILE A 414 -19.73 17.59 -16.00
N GLY A 415 -19.99 18.26 -14.89
CA GLY A 415 -20.06 17.61 -13.57
C GLY A 415 -21.46 17.32 -13.07
N CYS A 416 -21.57 16.23 -12.29
CA CYS A 416 -22.72 15.96 -11.44
C CYS A 416 -22.86 17.10 -10.40
N GLY A 417 -23.98 17.80 -10.39
CA GLY A 417 -24.18 19.00 -9.56
C GLY A 417 -24.26 20.31 -10.36
N GLY A 418 -24.16 20.25 -11.69
CA GLY A 418 -24.51 21.37 -12.56
C GLY A 418 -23.42 22.45 -12.70
N ARG A 419 -22.17 22.13 -12.33
CA ARG A 419 -20.99 22.93 -12.65
C ARG A 419 -20.32 22.36 -13.90
N ASN A 420 -20.04 23.22 -14.87
CA ASN A 420 -19.34 22.88 -16.10
C ASN A 420 -18.05 23.70 -16.17
N THR A 421 -17.02 23.15 -16.79
CA THR A 421 -15.76 23.86 -17.06
C THR A 421 -15.39 23.72 -18.53
N HIS A 422 -14.91 24.79 -19.14
CA HIS A 422 -14.41 24.80 -20.52
C HIS A 422 -12.99 25.39 -20.54
N ILE A 423 -12.08 24.70 -21.23
CA ILE A 423 -10.64 25.00 -21.26
C ILE A 423 -10.22 25.10 -22.71
N VAL A 424 -9.51 26.16 -23.10
CA VAL A 424 -8.99 26.35 -24.46
C VAL A 424 -7.47 26.30 -24.46
N LEU A 425 -6.93 25.43 -25.31
CA LEU A 425 -5.51 25.13 -25.48
C LEU A 425 -5.07 25.53 -26.89
N GLY A 426 -3.92 26.19 -26.99
CA GLY A 426 -3.28 26.52 -28.25
C GLY A 426 -1.91 25.88 -28.37
N GLU A 427 -1.54 25.50 -29.59
CA GLU A 427 -0.18 25.09 -29.94
C GLU A 427 0.80 26.27 -29.82
N TYR A 428 2.01 25.97 -29.35
CA TYR A 428 3.10 26.93 -29.30
C TYR A 428 4.26 26.48 -30.19
N THR A 429 4.66 27.35 -31.12
CA THR A 429 5.83 27.14 -31.97
C THR A 429 7.01 27.94 -31.41
N PRO A 430 8.03 27.29 -30.84
CA PRO A 430 9.16 28.00 -30.25
C PRO A 430 9.98 28.73 -31.32
N LYS A 431 10.24 30.02 -31.09
CA LYS A 431 11.10 30.86 -31.96
C LYS A 431 12.58 30.82 -31.57
N HIS A 432 12.94 30.06 -30.53
CA HIS A 432 14.27 30.05 -29.92
C HIS A 432 14.66 28.65 -29.46
N LYS A 433 15.95 28.44 -29.18
CA LYS A 433 16.42 27.19 -28.56
C LYS A 433 15.89 27.08 -27.14
N VAL A 434 15.17 26.00 -26.87
CA VAL A 434 14.60 25.67 -25.55
C VAL A 434 15.56 24.82 -24.71
N LYS A 435 15.37 24.83 -23.39
CA LYS A 435 16.01 23.92 -22.45
C LYS A 435 15.71 22.47 -22.84
N LYS A 436 16.67 21.58 -22.53
CA LYS A 436 16.49 20.14 -22.70
C LYS A 436 15.98 19.54 -21.40
N SER A 437 15.17 18.49 -21.54
CA SER A 437 14.82 17.65 -20.40
C SER A 437 16.08 17.01 -19.80
N ILE A 438 16.02 16.78 -18.50
CA ILE A 438 17.04 16.09 -17.72
C ILE A 438 16.70 14.60 -17.76
N SER A 439 17.70 13.76 -17.95
CA SER A 439 17.52 12.31 -17.81
C SER A 439 17.37 11.98 -16.32
N LEU A 440 16.22 11.41 -15.97
CA LEU A 440 15.95 10.84 -14.66
C LEU A 440 15.67 9.35 -14.84
N SER A 441 16.24 8.52 -13.97
CA SER A 441 15.95 7.09 -13.90
C SER A 441 15.59 6.76 -12.47
N LEU A 442 14.41 6.18 -12.30
CA LEU A 442 13.89 5.72 -11.01
C LEU A 442 13.99 4.19 -10.96
N ASN A 443 14.54 3.66 -9.88
CA ASN A 443 14.65 2.24 -9.59
C ASN A 443 13.43 1.78 -8.80
N ARG A 444 12.30 1.61 -9.50
CA ARG A 444 11.01 1.32 -8.87
C ARG A 444 10.95 -0.11 -8.32
N GLN A 445 10.41 -0.26 -7.11
CA GLN A 445 10.20 -1.55 -6.47
C GLN A 445 8.74 -1.72 -6.06
N LYS A 446 8.20 -2.95 -6.17
CA LYS A 446 6.84 -3.29 -5.73
C LYS A 446 6.65 -3.05 -4.22
N CYS A 447 5.66 -2.23 -3.89
CA CYS A 447 5.23 -1.87 -2.54
C CYS A 447 3.71 -2.14 -2.40
N ASN A 448 3.35 -3.42 -2.33
CA ASN A 448 1.96 -3.91 -2.23
C ASN A 448 1.26 -3.43 -0.92
N PRO A 449 -0.08 -3.39 -0.90
CA PRO A 449 -0.82 -3.02 0.30
C PRO A 449 -0.50 -3.98 1.44
N PRO A 450 -0.42 -3.48 2.68
CA PRO A 450 -0.33 -4.30 3.84
C PRO A 450 -1.39 -5.37 3.88
N ASP A 451 -1.05 -6.64 4.08
CA ASP A 451 -2.01 -7.61 4.56
C ASP A 451 -1.93 -7.61 6.08
N LYS A 452 -3.06 -7.57 6.81
CA LYS A 452 -2.94 -7.53 8.28
C LYS A 452 -2.23 -8.78 8.79
N THR A 453 -2.55 -9.92 8.18
CA THR A 453 -1.80 -11.18 8.25
C THR A 453 -0.31 -11.12 7.88
N LEU A 454 0.24 -9.96 7.52
CA LEU A 454 1.62 -9.74 7.07
C LEU A 454 2.29 -8.49 7.67
N PHE A 455 1.55 -7.54 8.25
CA PHE A 455 2.10 -6.19 8.52
C PHE A 455 2.16 -5.74 9.95
N LYS A 456 1.56 -6.50 10.88
CA LYS A 456 2.10 -6.50 12.24
C LYS A 456 3.50 -7.12 12.31
N LEU A 457 4.00 -7.67 11.20
CA LEU A 457 5.30 -8.30 11.13
C LEU A 457 6.36 -7.57 10.30
N ILE A 458 5.93 -6.66 9.42
CA ILE A 458 6.85 -5.81 8.67
C ILE A 458 7.14 -4.50 9.42
N ALA A 459 6.31 -4.14 10.41
CA ALA A 459 6.40 -2.86 11.10
C ALA A 459 7.55 -2.71 12.13
N ASP A 460 8.26 -3.78 12.51
CA ASP A 460 9.34 -3.72 13.50
C ASP A 460 10.56 -4.57 13.08
N LYS A 461 11.31 -4.16 12.05
CA LYS A 461 12.71 -4.61 11.91
C LYS A 461 13.67 -3.47 11.61
N ARG A 462 14.25 -2.93 12.69
CA ARG A 462 15.71 -2.72 12.76
C ARG A 462 16.38 -4.00 13.29
N PRO A 463 17.65 -4.21 12.94
CA PRO A 463 18.13 -5.37 12.19
C PRO A 463 18.36 -6.61 13.07
N ILE A 464 18.19 -7.80 12.52
CA ILE A 464 18.92 -8.96 13.01
C ILE A 464 20.15 -9.13 12.12
N LEU A 465 21.27 -8.67 12.67
CA LEU A 465 22.59 -9.22 12.38
C LEU A 465 22.52 -10.74 12.57
N LEU A 466 22.77 -11.50 11.51
CA LEU A 466 23.40 -12.81 11.66
C LEU A 466 24.76 -12.55 12.31
N GLY A 467 24.89 -12.87 13.60
CA GLY A 467 26.16 -12.90 14.31
C GLY A 467 27.13 -13.83 13.61
N THR A 468 28.02 -13.21 12.84
CA THR A 468 29.33 -13.65 12.35
C THR A 468 29.83 -14.98 12.88
N GLY A 469 29.89 -15.99 12.02
CA GLY A 469 30.96 -16.98 12.05
C GLY A 469 30.89 -17.94 10.89
N SER A 470 31.92 -17.83 10.06
CA SER A 470 32.22 -18.63 8.88
C SER A 470 31.74 -20.09 8.98
N ILE A 471 30.99 -20.53 7.97
CA ILE A 471 31.26 -21.73 7.18
C ILE A 471 30.55 -21.51 5.83
N GLY A 472 31.30 -21.68 4.74
CA GLY A 472 30.93 -21.28 3.39
C GLY A 472 29.92 -22.18 2.68
N ASN A 473 29.38 -21.59 1.61
CA ASN A 473 28.70 -22.18 0.44
C ASN A 473 27.55 -23.15 0.71
N ILE A 474 26.31 -22.62 0.71
CA ILE A 474 25.10 -23.34 0.27
C ILE A 474 24.27 -22.40 -0.61
N LYS A 475 23.73 -22.96 -1.70
CA LYS A 475 23.26 -22.34 -2.96
C LYS A 475 21.93 -21.55 -2.88
N ASP A 476 21.75 -20.71 -3.91
CA ASP A 476 20.79 -19.62 -4.11
C ASP A 476 19.28 -19.95 -4.17
N ASP A 477 18.86 -21.22 -4.13
CA ASP A 477 17.48 -21.60 -4.48
C ASP A 477 16.50 -21.74 -3.29
N MET A 478 16.93 -21.47 -2.05
CA MET A 478 16.06 -21.59 -0.85
C MET A 478 15.62 -20.24 -0.24
N VAL A 479 16.07 -19.11 -0.81
CA VAL A 479 15.80 -17.74 -0.32
C VAL A 479 14.42 -17.21 -0.76
N GLU A 480 13.82 -17.78 -1.79
CA GLU A 480 12.56 -17.26 -2.38
C GLU A 480 11.28 -17.65 -1.62
N PHE A 481 11.29 -18.75 -0.87
CA PHE A 481 10.07 -19.34 -0.28
C PHE A 481 9.57 -18.63 1.00
N TRP A 482 10.45 -17.99 1.75
CA TRP A 482 10.17 -17.44 3.10
C TRP A 482 9.59 -16.03 3.15
N LYS A 483 9.41 -15.36 2.00
CA LYS A 483 8.89 -13.98 1.90
C LYS A 483 7.37 -13.85 2.17
N SER A 484 6.69 -14.90 2.63
CA SER A 484 5.26 -15.10 2.34
C SER A 484 4.26 -15.16 3.51
N VAL A 485 4.62 -15.13 4.80
CA VAL A 485 3.59 -15.29 5.86
C VAL A 485 3.98 -14.61 7.15
N ASN A 486 3.13 -13.76 7.80
CA ASN A 486 3.26 -13.44 9.24
C ASN A 486 2.28 -12.41 9.90
N GLU A 487 1.53 -12.83 10.93
CA GLU A 487 0.97 -11.97 12.01
C GLU A 487 0.79 -12.78 13.31
N ILE A 488 1.79 -12.74 14.22
CA ILE A 488 1.73 -13.19 15.63
C ILE A 488 2.62 -12.24 16.45
N LYS A 489 2.29 -11.94 17.72
CA LYS A 489 3.12 -11.09 18.60
C LYS A 489 4.53 -11.70 18.70
N GLU A 490 5.61 -10.95 18.41
CA GLU A 490 7.02 -11.39 18.55
C GLU A 490 7.56 -11.07 19.98
N PRO A 491 8.25 -12.01 20.66
CA PRO A 491 8.93 -11.74 21.92
C PRO A 491 10.19 -10.89 21.69
N LYS A 492 10.61 -10.07 22.66
CA LYS A 492 11.91 -9.36 22.54
C LYS A 492 13.01 -10.39 22.31
N SER A 493 13.68 -10.30 21.16
CA SER A 493 14.58 -11.35 20.70
C SER A 493 15.63 -11.70 21.75
N ILE A 494 15.81 -13.00 22.02
CA ILE A 494 16.82 -13.52 22.95
C ILE A 494 18.23 -13.04 22.60
N GLY A 495 18.49 -12.75 21.32
CA GLY A 495 19.75 -12.21 20.83
C GLY A 495 20.08 -10.81 21.38
N ASN A 496 19.08 -9.98 21.66
CA ASN A 496 19.28 -8.62 22.21
C ASN A 496 19.47 -8.62 23.75
N LEU A 497 19.17 -9.72 24.44
CA LEU A 497 19.27 -9.85 25.91
C LEU A 497 20.52 -10.63 26.38
N LEU A 498 21.25 -11.26 25.46
CA LEU A 498 22.43 -12.10 25.74
C LEU A 498 23.73 -11.54 25.15
N GLU A 499 23.85 -10.20 25.04
CA GLU A 499 24.95 -9.48 24.37
C GLU A 499 26.39 -9.80 24.86
N ASP A 500 26.61 -10.68 25.83
CA ASP A 500 27.92 -10.83 26.48
C ASP A 500 28.39 -12.28 26.76
N SER A 501 27.93 -13.30 26.02
CA SER A 501 28.50 -14.66 26.17
C SER A 501 28.86 -15.31 24.83
N ASN A 502 30.04 -15.96 24.79
CA ASN A 502 30.68 -16.61 23.64
C ASN A 502 29.91 -17.79 23.00
N SER A 503 28.60 -17.88 23.20
CA SER A 503 27.73 -18.97 22.72
C SER A 503 26.55 -18.39 21.94
N ARG A 504 26.60 -18.46 20.61
CA ARG A 504 25.52 -17.97 19.75
C ARG A 504 24.22 -18.72 20.04
N VAL A 505 23.18 -17.96 20.34
CA VAL A 505 21.80 -18.45 20.23
C VAL A 505 21.41 -18.45 18.76
N THR A 506 20.86 -19.57 18.31
CA THR A 506 20.35 -19.74 16.95
C THR A 506 18.84 -19.85 17.00
N HIS A 507 18.20 -19.18 16.06
CA HIS A 507 16.75 -19.06 16.01
C HIS A 507 16.29 -19.49 14.62
N PHE A 508 15.33 -20.41 14.56
CA PHE A 508 14.82 -21.00 13.32
C PHE A 508 13.30 -21.05 13.30
N LEU A 509 12.73 -21.08 12.10
CA LEU A 509 11.35 -21.47 11.88
C LEU A 509 11.32 -22.82 11.14
N ILE A 510 10.56 -23.78 11.65
CA ILE A 510 10.45 -25.15 11.12
C ILE A 510 9.03 -25.39 10.62
N LYS A 511 8.89 -25.86 9.38
CA LYS A 511 7.58 -26.26 8.83
C LYS A 511 7.31 -27.72 9.17
N LEU A 512 6.26 -27.99 9.95
CA LEU A 512 5.87 -29.37 10.24
C LEU A 512 5.22 -30.03 9.03
N GLN A 513 5.58 -31.28 8.79
CA GLN A 513 5.03 -32.12 7.75
C GLN A 513 3.66 -32.67 8.15
N SER A 514 3.44 -32.97 9.42
CA SER A 514 2.17 -33.57 9.89
C SER A 514 0.98 -32.62 9.80
N VAL A 515 1.19 -31.34 10.12
CA VAL A 515 0.12 -30.32 10.24
C VAL A 515 0.33 -29.10 9.34
N GLY A 516 1.46 -29.03 8.61
CA GLY A 516 1.73 -27.96 7.64
C GLY A 516 2.04 -26.58 8.23
N THR A 517 2.13 -26.46 9.57
CA THR A 517 2.29 -25.19 10.29
C THR A 517 3.76 -24.83 10.55
N MET A 518 4.05 -23.54 10.70
CA MET A 518 5.38 -23.02 11.03
C MET A 518 5.61 -22.93 12.55
N VAL A 519 6.80 -23.29 13.00
CA VAL A 519 7.17 -23.41 14.42
C VAL A 519 8.44 -22.67 14.71
N GLU A 520 8.40 -21.75 15.67
CA GLU A 520 9.58 -21.06 16.16
C GLU A 520 10.38 -21.97 17.11
N VAL A 521 11.68 -22.09 16.83
CA VAL A 521 12.62 -22.88 17.63
C VAL A 521 13.86 -22.05 17.94
N VAL A 522 14.19 -21.99 19.22
CA VAL A 522 15.40 -21.31 19.72
C VAL A 522 16.37 -22.34 20.28
N VAL A 523 17.63 -22.28 19.88
CA VAL A 523 18.68 -23.23 20.25
C VAL A 523 19.92 -22.49 20.76
N LYS A 524 20.41 -22.83 21.95
CA LYS A 524 21.70 -22.36 22.47
C LYS A 524 22.61 -23.54 22.79
N GLY A 525 23.89 -23.40 22.45
CA GLY A 525 24.91 -24.37 22.85
C GLY A 525 24.91 -25.66 22.03
N LYS A 526 25.67 -26.64 22.51
CA LYS A 526 25.87 -27.96 21.91
C LYS A 526 25.89 -29.00 23.04
N GLY A 527 25.73 -30.28 22.71
CA GLY A 527 25.76 -31.37 23.68
C GLY A 527 24.41 -32.04 23.81
N LYS A 528 24.11 -32.61 24.99
CA LYS A 528 22.85 -33.32 25.22
C LYS A 528 21.65 -32.35 25.12
N PRO A 529 20.59 -32.72 24.39
CA PRO A 529 19.43 -31.86 24.16
C PRO A 529 18.59 -31.72 25.43
N LEU A 530 18.34 -30.47 25.83
CA LEU A 530 17.40 -30.09 26.88
C LEU A 530 16.28 -29.26 26.24
N ILE A 531 15.09 -29.84 26.15
CA ILE A 531 13.90 -29.19 25.62
C ILE A 531 13.22 -28.43 26.75
N MET A 532 13.25 -27.11 26.67
CA MET A 532 12.63 -26.21 27.63
C MET A 532 11.27 -25.75 27.09
N ILE A 533 10.22 -25.99 27.85
CA ILE A 533 8.83 -25.76 27.49
C ILE A 533 8.29 -24.60 28.34
N PRO A 534 8.04 -23.43 27.72
CA PRO A 534 7.56 -22.25 28.43
C PRO A 534 6.18 -22.44 29.06
N GLY A 535 5.85 -21.54 29.98
CA GLY A 535 4.51 -21.40 30.53
C GLY A 535 3.49 -20.91 29.50
N PHE A 536 2.21 -20.89 29.88
CA PHE A 536 1.14 -20.51 28.98
C PHE A 536 1.35 -19.11 28.39
N GLY A 537 1.38 -19.05 27.07
CA GLY A 537 1.59 -17.82 26.32
C GLY A 537 2.93 -17.14 26.55
N LEU A 538 3.93 -17.85 27.09
CA LEU A 538 5.28 -17.35 27.29
C LEU A 538 6.21 -17.85 26.20
N ALA A 539 7.11 -16.98 25.75
CA ALA A 539 8.16 -17.30 24.80
C ALA A 539 9.46 -17.76 25.49
N ALA A 540 10.44 -18.15 24.69
CA ALA A 540 11.76 -18.60 25.09
C ALA A 540 12.54 -17.57 25.92
N SER A 541 12.17 -16.28 25.85
CA SER A 541 12.73 -15.22 26.71
C SER A 541 12.50 -15.51 28.21
N GLN A 542 11.50 -16.33 28.56
CA GLN A 542 11.29 -16.82 29.92
C GLN A 542 12.51 -17.59 30.45
N PHE A 543 13.34 -18.16 29.56
CA PHE A 543 14.53 -18.92 29.91
C PHE A 543 15.83 -18.15 29.78
N ILE A 544 15.80 -16.81 29.66
CA ILE A 544 17.03 -16.00 29.60
C ILE A 544 18.01 -16.29 30.74
N PRO A 545 17.61 -16.40 32.02
CA PRO A 545 18.55 -16.70 33.10
C PRO A 545 19.19 -18.08 32.97
N GLN A 546 18.49 -19.04 32.36
CA GLN A 546 19.00 -20.37 32.05
C GLN A 546 19.93 -20.32 30.83
N PHE A 547 19.56 -19.59 29.78
CA PHE A 547 20.42 -19.36 28.62
C PHE A 547 21.70 -18.63 29.00
N SER A 548 21.69 -17.68 29.93
CA SER A 548 22.89 -16.96 30.39
C SER A 548 23.83 -17.80 31.24
N ASP A 549 23.42 -19.00 31.67
CA ASP A 549 24.19 -19.86 32.54
C ASP A 549 24.95 -20.92 31.72
N ASP A 550 26.20 -20.60 31.38
CA ASP A 550 27.07 -21.50 30.63
C ASP A 550 27.40 -22.81 31.38
N SER A 551 27.05 -22.91 32.67
CA SER A 551 27.31 -24.11 33.48
C SER A 551 26.37 -25.29 33.15
N PHE A 552 25.28 -25.07 32.40
CA PHE A 552 24.38 -26.15 31.94
C PHE A 552 25.04 -27.11 30.94
N ASN A 553 26.07 -26.68 30.20
CA ASN A 553 26.82 -27.45 29.19
C ASN A 553 25.93 -28.38 28.32
N ARG A 554 24.85 -27.82 27.77
CA ARG A 554 23.81 -28.56 27.04
C ARG A 554 23.42 -27.84 25.76
N GLN A 555 22.78 -28.59 24.85
CA GLN A 555 22.05 -28.00 23.74
C GLN A 555 20.65 -27.63 24.25
N MET A 556 20.48 -26.38 24.65
CA MET A 556 19.22 -25.86 25.19
C MET A 556 18.31 -25.50 24.02
N ILE A 557 17.11 -26.06 23.99
CA ILE A 557 16.17 -25.92 22.87
C ILE A 557 14.83 -25.49 23.43
N VAL A 558 14.29 -24.38 22.95
CA VAL A 558 12.90 -24.00 23.20
C VAL A 558 12.13 -24.14 21.90
N ILE A 559 11.05 -24.91 21.95
CA ILE A 559 10.07 -25.00 20.87
C ILE A 559 8.87 -24.20 21.36
N HIS A 560 8.42 -23.20 20.61
CA HIS A 560 7.23 -22.45 21.00
C HIS A 560 5.96 -23.26 20.72
N MET A 561 4.96 -23.12 21.59
CA MET A 561 3.64 -23.69 21.33
C MET A 561 2.94 -22.95 20.18
N PRO A 562 1.96 -23.57 19.51
CA PRO A 562 1.13 -22.89 18.51
C PRO A 562 0.60 -21.53 18.98
N GLY A 563 0.74 -20.50 18.16
CA GLY A 563 0.32 -19.13 18.49
C GLY A 563 1.23 -18.36 19.45
N VAL A 564 2.36 -18.95 19.87
CA VAL A 564 3.37 -18.29 20.72
C VAL A 564 4.57 -17.86 19.88
N GLY A 565 4.99 -16.61 20.08
CA GLY A 565 6.05 -15.99 19.29
C GLY A 565 5.74 -16.01 17.79
N LEU A 566 6.61 -16.57 16.97
CA LEU A 566 6.45 -16.74 15.53
C LEU A 566 5.81 -18.08 15.13
N SER A 567 5.43 -18.93 16.08
CA SER A 567 4.79 -20.21 15.79
C SER A 567 3.34 -20.02 15.37
N GLN A 568 2.99 -20.46 14.16
CA GLN A 568 1.64 -20.38 13.61
C GLN A 568 0.60 -21.10 14.49
N ALA A 569 -0.62 -20.57 14.44
CA ALA A 569 -1.78 -21.22 15.05
C ALA A 569 -2.01 -22.60 14.44
N CYS A 570 -2.66 -23.48 15.18
CA CYS A 570 -3.15 -24.76 14.70
C CYS A 570 -4.56 -25.02 15.21
N ASP A 571 -5.28 -25.91 14.53
CA ASP A 571 -6.66 -26.22 14.88
C ASP A 571 -6.76 -27.12 16.11
N ASP A 572 -5.89 -28.13 16.20
CA ASP A 572 -5.81 -29.03 17.35
C ASP A 572 -4.73 -28.55 18.33
N VAL A 573 -5.18 -27.94 19.43
CA VAL A 573 -4.32 -27.46 20.51
C VAL A 573 -4.37 -28.35 21.75
N SER A 574 -4.80 -29.61 21.58
CA SER A 574 -4.74 -30.61 22.65
C SER A 574 -3.28 -30.92 23.00
N PHE A 575 -3.03 -31.24 24.28
CA PHE A 575 -1.69 -31.64 24.70
C PHE A 575 -1.18 -32.87 23.96
N GLU A 576 -2.07 -33.75 23.48
CA GLU A 576 -1.70 -34.91 22.69
C GLU A 576 -1.17 -34.54 21.29
N ALA A 577 -1.85 -33.61 20.61
CA ALA A 577 -1.41 -33.08 19.33
C ALA A 577 -0.10 -32.31 19.47
N ILE A 578 -0.02 -31.43 20.46
CA ILE A 578 1.18 -30.64 20.72
C ILE A 578 2.36 -31.54 21.12
N SER A 579 2.14 -32.65 21.85
CA SER A 579 3.22 -33.61 22.14
C SER A 579 3.78 -34.24 20.86
N SER A 580 2.92 -34.57 19.90
CA SER A 580 3.32 -35.14 18.61
C SER A 580 4.12 -34.13 17.78
N TYR A 581 3.66 -32.88 17.78
CA TYR A 581 4.34 -31.73 17.19
C TYR A 581 5.76 -31.55 17.75
N TYR A 582 5.94 -31.65 19.07
CA TYR A 582 7.26 -31.48 19.69
C TYR A 582 8.22 -32.58 19.25
N MET A 583 7.76 -33.83 19.18
CA MET A 583 8.59 -34.95 18.71
C MET A 583 9.00 -34.79 17.24
N GLU A 584 8.09 -34.34 16.38
CA GLU A 584 8.41 -34.08 14.98
C GLU A 584 9.49 -33.01 14.83
N VAL A 585 9.39 -31.90 15.57
CA VAL A 585 10.45 -30.87 15.59
C VAL A 585 11.79 -31.46 16.01
N ILE A 586 11.80 -32.26 17.07
CA ILE A 586 13.02 -32.89 17.61
C ILE A 586 13.65 -33.82 16.57
N ASP A 587 12.84 -34.62 15.87
CA ASP A 587 13.30 -35.49 14.80
C ASP A 587 13.85 -34.68 13.61
N MET A 588 13.20 -33.57 13.25
CA MET A 588 13.65 -32.65 12.19
C MET A 588 14.95 -31.92 12.54
N LEU A 589 15.21 -31.67 13.83
CA LEU A 589 16.51 -31.17 14.30
C LEU A 589 17.61 -32.23 14.26
N GLY A 590 17.30 -33.47 13.84
CA GLY A 590 18.23 -34.59 13.78
C GLY A 590 18.55 -35.18 15.15
N ILE A 591 17.72 -34.93 16.16
CA ILE A 591 17.96 -35.38 17.53
C ILE A 591 17.42 -36.79 17.70
N ASN A 592 18.28 -37.76 17.40
CA ASN A 592 17.97 -39.18 17.50
C ASN A 592 18.31 -39.78 18.88
N THR A 593 18.85 -38.97 19.80
CA THR A 593 19.13 -39.38 21.18
C THR A 593 17.93 -39.13 22.08
N LYS A 594 17.96 -39.69 23.30
CA LYS A 594 17.02 -39.29 24.34
C LYS A 594 17.19 -37.81 24.69
N ILE A 595 16.10 -37.15 25.03
CA ILE A 595 16.02 -35.74 25.39
C ILE A 595 15.76 -35.56 26.89
N ASP A 596 16.26 -34.49 27.46
CA ASP A 596 15.79 -34.03 28.78
C ASP A 596 14.69 -32.98 28.57
N LEU A 597 13.67 -32.99 29.41
CA LEU A 597 12.54 -32.06 29.36
C LEU A 597 12.55 -31.14 30.58
N LEU A 598 12.31 -29.86 30.39
CA LEU A 598 12.06 -28.89 31.45
C LEU A 598 10.82 -28.09 31.10
N GLY A 599 9.71 -28.33 31.79
CA GLY A 599 8.47 -27.61 31.58
C GLY A 599 8.13 -26.71 32.75
N THR A 600 7.75 -25.47 32.47
CA THR A 600 7.29 -24.51 33.50
C THR A 600 5.79 -24.31 33.40
N SER A 601 5.09 -24.18 34.53
CA SER A 601 3.64 -23.93 34.55
C SER A 601 2.90 -24.86 33.60
N TRP A 602 2.15 -24.37 32.63
CA TRP A 602 1.45 -25.22 31.66
C TRP A 602 2.36 -26.00 30.71
N GLY A 603 3.55 -25.49 30.40
CA GLY A 603 4.59 -26.25 29.72
C GLY A 603 4.99 -27.51 30.49
N GLY A 604 4.87 -27.49 31.82
CA GLY A 604 5.04 -28.67 32.68
C GLY A 604 3.98 -29.75 32.45
N VAL A 605 2.73 -29.37 32.16
CA VAL A 605 1.68 -30.35 31.81
C VAL A 605 1.97 -30.99 30.46
N LEU A 606 2.36 -30.19 29.46
CA LEU A 606 2.79 -30.73 28.18
C LEU A 606 3.99 -31.69 28.34
N ALA A 607 4.97 -31.32 29.17
CA ALA A 607 6.12 -32.16 29.45
C ALA A 607 5.74 -33.51 30.08
N GLN A 608 4.72 -33.54 30.96
CA GLN A 608 4.15 -34.77 31.51
C GLN A 608 3.51 -35.64 30.40
N PHE A 609 2.72 -35.04 29.51
CA PHE A 609 2.13 -35.77 28.37
C PHE A 609 3.19 -36.37 27.45
N ILE A 610 4.23 -35.60 27.13
CA ILE A 610 5.37 -36.07 26.35
C ILE A 610 6.06 -37.24 27.08
N GLY A 611 6.32 -37.09 28.38
CA GLY A 611 6.99 -38.12 29.17
C GLY A 611 6.20 -39.44 29.28
N ILE A 612 4.86 -39.37 29.24
CA ILE A 612 4.00 -40.56 29.22
C ILE A 612 3.94 -41.17 27.81
N LYS A 613 3.72 -40.35 26.78
CA LYS A 613 3.47 -40.83 25.41
C LYS A 613 4.75 -41.27 24.69
N TYR A 614 5.86 -40.60 24.98
CA TYR A 614 7.16 -40.78 24.33
C TYR A 614 8.25 -41.11 25.37
N GLU A 615 7.91 -41.96 26.35
CA GLU A 615 8.81 -42.36 27.44
C GLU A 615 10.20 -42.78 26.93
N GLU A 616 10.25 -43.59 25.88
CA GLU A 616 11.49 -44.09 25.29
C GLU A 616 12.38 -43.01 24.68
N ARG A 617 11.82 -41.84 24.37
CA ARG A 617 12.55 -40.67 23.85
C ARG A 617 13.06 -39.75 24.96
N CYS A 618 12.64 -39.95 26.20
CA CYS A 618 12.95 -39.05 27.31
C CYS A 618 14.00 -39.67 28.25
N ASN A 619 14.96 -38.88 28.68
CA ASN A 619 16.01 -39.26 29.63
C ASN A 619 15.66 -38.80 31.05
N SER A 620 15.24 -37.54 31.20
CA SER A 620 14.78 -36.98 32.46
C SER A 620 13.70 -35.92 32.24
N LEU A 621 12.94 -35.62 33.30
CA LEU A 621 11.82 -34.68 33.29
C LEU A 621 11.96 -33.68 34.46
N ILE A 622 11.88 -32.38 34.19
CA ILE A 622 11.87 -31.33 35.20
C ILE A 622 10.53 -30.59 35.10
N LEU A 623 9.80 -30.54 36.20
CA LEU A 623 8.46 -29.97 36.32
C LEU A 623 8.51 -28.79 37.29
N ALA A 624 8.50 -27.57 36.76
CA ALA A 624 8.64 -26.35 37.55
C ALA A 624 7.34 -25.56 37.65
N ASN A 625 6.92 -25.24 38.88
CA ASN A 625 5.73 -24.46 39.19
C ASN A 625 4.51 -24.92 38.39
N THR A 626 4.27 -26.24 38.34
CA THR A 626 3.23 -26.89 37.55
C THR A 626 2.37 -27.82 38.41
N SER A 627 1.30 -28.37 37.85
CA SER A 627 0.46 -29.36 38.52
C SER A 627 -0.03 -30.42 37.52
N ALA A 628 -0.80 -31.39 37.99
CA ALA A 628 -1.41 -32.42 37.15
C ALA A 628 -2.88 -32.14 36.78
N GLU A 629 -3.46 -31.13 37.42
CA GLU A 629 -4.85 -30.72 37.30
C GLU A 629 -4.88 -29.20 37.41
N LEU A 630 -4.81 -28.51 36.27
CA LEU A 630 -4.97 -27.06 36.23
C LEU A 630 -6.45 -26.74 36.05
N THR A 631 -7.10 -26.29 37.12
CA THR A 631 -8.40 -25.60 37.03
C THR A 631 -8.19 -24.15 37.40
N VAL A 632 -8.23 -23.26 36.40
CA VAL A 632 -8.17 -21.81 36.64
C VAL A 632 -9.59 -21.29 36.78
N ASP A 633 -9.87 -20.57 37.86
CA ASP A 633 -11.12 -19.82 38.03
C ASP A 633 -11.04 -18.55 37.17
N SER A 634 -11.94 -18.39 36.20
CA SER A 634 -11.89 -17.36 35.15
C SER A 634 -12.11 -15.92 35.65
N HIS A 635 -12.30 -15.74 36.96
CA HIS A 635 -12.50 -14.45 37.61
C HIS A 635 -11.23 -13.89 38.28
N VAL A 636 -10.09 -14.59 38.21
CA VAL A 636 -8.85 -14.18 38.88
C VAL A 636 -7.81 -13.70 37.86
N GLY A 637 -7.27 -12.50 38.08
CA GLY A 637 -6.14 -11.97 37.32
C GLY A 637 -4.86 -12.74 37.59
N LEU A 638 -4.60 -13.80 36.81
CA LEU A 638 -3.41 -14.66 36.97
C LEU A 638 -2.10 -13.87 36.86
N LYS A 639 -2.07 -12.86 35.98
CA LYS A 639 -0.90 -12.01 35.77
C LYS A 639 -0.59 -11.17 37.02
N GLU A 640 -1.62 -10.66 37.67
CA GLU A 640 -1.52 -9.91 38.92
C GLU A 640 -1.00 -10.79 40.06
N LEU A 641 -1.42 -12.05 40.13
CA LEU A 641 -0.88 -13.01 41.10
C LEU A 641 0.62 -13.29 40.89
N VAL A 642 1.07 -13.46 39.63
CA VAL A 642 2.50 -13.61 39.33
C VAL A 642 3.28 -12.36 39.73
N TYR A 643 2.74 -11.16 39.51
CA TYR A 643 3.39 -9.92 39.93
C TYR A 643 3.52 -9.83 41.45
N ASP A 644 2.46 -10.16 42.17
CA ASP A 644 2.45 -10.18 43.63
C ASP A 644 3.46 -11.20 44.18
N ASP A 645 3.67 -12.31 43.47
CA ASP A 645 4.70 -13.30 43.79
C ASP A 645 6.11 -12.74 43.63
N PHE A 646 6.39 -12.03 42.53
CA PHE A 646 7.69 -11.37 42.33
C PHE A 646 7.97 -10.31 43.40
N GLU A 647 6.95 -9.53 43.79
CA GLU A 647 7.08 -8.55 44.86
C GLU A 647 7.33 -9.24 46.21
N SER A 648 6.59 -10.31 46.52
CA SER A 648 6.74 -11.09 47.76
C SER A 648 8.08 -11.85 47.85
N ALA A 649 8.67 -12.17 46.70
CA ALA A 649 9.99 -12.79 46.56
C ALA A 649 11.16 -11.77 46.55
N GLY A 650 10.87 -10.46 46.47
CA GLY A 650 11.90 -9.44 46.31
C GLY A 650 12.59 -9.49 44.93
N ALA A 651 11.94 -10.07 43.93
CA ALA A 651 12.46 -10.31 42.58
C ALA A 651 11.85 -9.35 41.56
N SER A 652 11.91 -8.04 41.81
CA SER A 652 11.28 -7.03 40.95
C SER A 652 11.82 -7.02 39.50
N GLU A 653 13.07 -7.43 39.29
CA GLU A 653 13.67 -7.59 37.95
C GLU A 653 13.02 -8.73 37.16
N ALA A 654 12.53 -9.77 37.83
CA ALA A 654 11.85 -10.92 37.21
C ALA A 654 10.52 -10.51 36.56
N ARG A 655 9.85 -9.48 37.09
CA ARG A 655 8.61 -8.94 36.52
C ARG A 655 8.80 -8.44 35.10
N LYS A 656 9.85 -7.66 34.86
CA LYS A 656 10.17 -7.12 33.53
C LYS A 656 10.42 -8.25 32.53
N LEU A 657 11.17 -9.27 32.95
CA LEU A 657 11.47 -10.42 32.12
C LEU A 657 10.24 -11.27 31.81
N PHE A 658 9.34 -11.45 32.78
CA PHE A 658 8.06 -12.12 32.59
C PHE A 658 7.15 -11.37 31.60
N ASP A 659 7.07 -10.04 31.72
CA ASP A 659 6.34 -9.20 30.75
C ASP A 659 6.92 -9.32 29.35
N ASP A 660 8.25 -9.24 29.23
CA ASP A 660 8.97 -9.37 27.96
C ASP A 660 8.87 -10.79 27.35
N SER A 661 8.38 -11.77 28.13
CA SER A 661 8.13 -13.13 27.70
C SER A 661 6.69 -13.39 27.27
N THR A 662 5.74 -12.52 27.61
CA THR A 662 4.32 -12.73 27.31
C THR A 662 4.03 -12.46 25.84
N CYS A 663 3.66 -13.51 25.10
CA CYS A 663 3.69 -13.48 23.65
C CYS A 663 2.80 -14.53 22.98
N ILE A 664 1.48 -14.44 23.18
CA ILE A 664 0.48 -15.32 22.57
C ILE A 664 -0.55 -14.54 21.75
N SER A 665 -1.07 -15.13 20.66
CA SER A 665 -2.18 -14.54 19.92
C SER A 665 -3.49 -14.65 20.71
N ASP A 666 -4.35 -13.64 20.57
CA ASP A 666 -5.61 -13.56 21.34
C ASP A 666 -6.59 -14.68 20.94
N GLU A 667 -6.56 -15.11 19.67
CA GLU A 667 -7.32 -16.28 19.19
C GLU A 667 -6.86 -17.57 19.86
N MET A 668 -5.54 -17.78 19.94
CA MET A 668 -4.99 -19.00 20.51
C MET A 668 -5.15 -19.01 22.03
N ALA A 669 -5.06 -17.86 22.68
CA ALA A 669 -5.34 -17.74 24.10
C ALA A 669 -6.74 -18.29 24.45
N LEU A 670 -7.77 -17.88 23.68
CA LEU A 670 -9.14 -18.38 23.84
C LEU A 670 -9.28 -19.88 23.53
N LYS A 671 -8.59 -20.38 22.50
CA LYS A 671 -8.61 -21.82 22.15
C LYS A 671 -7.97 -22.69 23.24
N TYR A 672 -6.84 -22.25 23.78
CA TYR A 672 -6.19 -22.92 24.90
C TYR A 672 -7.06 -22.89 26.15
N GLU A 673 -7.69 -21.77 26.47
CA GLU A 673 -8.67 -21.69 27.58
C GLU A 673 -9.81 -22.71 27.41
N ALA A 674 -10.35 -22.86 26.19
CA ALA A 674 -11.40 -23.84 25.91
C ALA A 674 -10.95 -25.31 26.11
N VAL A 675 -9.71 -25.65 25.75
CA VAL A 675 -9.14 -26.99 25.99
C VAL A 675 -9.01 -27.32 27.47
N LEU A 676 -8.73 -26.33 28.32
CA LEU A 676 -8.65 -26.54 29.76
C LEU A 676 -10.03 -26.77 30.37
N HIS A 677 -11.01 -25.96 29.97
CA HIS A 677 -12.37 -26.06 30.48
C HIS A 677 -13.06 -27.36 30.08
N SER A 678 -12.62 -27.99 28.98
CA SER A 678 -13.13 -29.29 28.53
C SER A 678 -12.50 -30.50 29.24
N GLY A 679 -11.49 -30.30 30.11
CA GLY A 679 -10.87 -31.37 30.89
C GLY A 679 -9.85 -32.22 30.14
N HIS A 680 -9.54 -31.88 28.89
CA HIS A 680 -8.58 -32.60 28.02
C HIS A 680 -7.09 -32.36 28.35
N GLY A 681 -6.79 -31.67 29.46
CA GLY A 681 -5.42 -31.37 29.93
C GLY A 681 -5.08 -31.90 31.32
N LYS A 682 -5.80 -32.90 31.82
CA LYS A 682 -5.55 -33.50 33.15
C LYS A 682 -4.63 -34.72 33.03
N THR A 683 -3.51 -34.68 33.73
CA THR A 683 -2.56 -35.80 33.84
C THR A 683 -2.67 -36.52 35.18
N GLY A 684 -3.50 -36.04 36.12
CA GLY A 684 -3.66 -36.61 37.46
C GLY A 684 -3.85 -38.13 37.47
N ASP A 685 -4.77 -38.66 36.68
CA ASP A 685 -5.05 -40.11 36.60
C ASP A 685 -3.91 -40.93 35.97
N PHE A 686 -2.91 -40.25 35.40
CA PHE A 686 -1.83 -40.84 34.61
C PHE A 686 -0.43 -40.55 35.16
N LEU A 687 -0.29 -39.80 36.26
CA LEU A 687 1.01 -39.48 36.86
C LEU A 687 1.83 -40.73 37.19
N GLY A 688 1.16 -41.77 37.71
CA GLY A 688 1.80 -43.06 38.02
C GLY A 688 2.35 -43.83 36.80
N LYS A 689 2.08 -43.36 35.58
CA LYS A 689 2.65 -43.88 34.33
C LYS A 689 3.98 -43.22 33.96
N ILE A 690 4.35 -42.09 34.57
CA ILE A 690 5.66 -41.46 34.33
C ILE A 690 6.73 -42.32 35.03
N ASN A 691 7.53 -43.05 34.25
CA ASN A 691 8.66 -43.84 34.76
C ASN A 691 10.02 -43.14 34.57
N ILE A 692 10.03 -41.97 33.92
CA ILE A 692 11.23 -41.16 33.71
C ILE A 692 11.66 -40.54 35.04
N PRO A 693 12.97 -40.49 35.37
CA PRO A 693 13.47 -39.70 36.50
C PRO A 693 12.92 -38.27 36.43
N THR A 694 12.27 -37.83 37.51
CA THR A 694 11.54 -36.56 37.52
C THR A 694 11.97 -35.65 38.67
N LEU A 695 12.32 -34.39 38.38
CA LEU A 695 12.54 -33.35 39.39
C LEU A 695 11.31 -32.42 39.41
N ILE A 696 10.73 -32.22 40.59
CA ILE A 696 9.62 -31.30 40.80
C ILE A 696 10.15 -30.08 41.56
N LEU A 697 9.87 -28.90 41.01
CA LEU A 697 10.34 -27.62 41.53
C LEU A 697 9.14 -26.74 41.86
N ALA A 698 9.06 -26.24 43.09
CA ALA A 698 7.96 -25.39 43.55
C ALA A 698 8.47 -24.16 44.32
N GLY A 699 7.74 -23.05 44.22
CA GLY A 699 7.97 -21.89 45.08
C GLY A 699 7.12 -21.97 46.35
N ALA A 700 7.71 -21.76 47.53
CA ALA A 700 6.96 -21.78 48.80
C ALA A 700 5.90 -20.67 48.89
N LYS A 701 6.03 -19.62 48.08
CA LYS A 701 5.14 -18.46 48.02
C LYS A 701 4.28 -18.43 46.76
N ASP A 702 4.15 -19.54 46.03
CA ASP A 702 3.36 -19.61 44.80
C ASP A 702 1.87 -19.40 45.09
N LYS A 703 1.33 -18.25 44.65
CA LYS A 703 -0.08 -17.89 44.86
C LYS A 703 -1.03 -18.52 43.85
N ILE A 704 -0.50 -19.12 42.78
CA ILE A 704 -1.29 -19.74 41.72
C ILE A 704 -1.43 -21.23 41.97
N LEU A 705 -0.33 -21.90 42.34
CA LEU A 705 -0.29 -23.33 42.61
C LEU A 705 0.21 -23.59 44.02
N PRO A 706 -0.68 -24.06 44.93
CA PRO A 706 -0.27 -24.48 46.26
C PRO A 706 0.78 -25.60 46.23
N VAL A 707 1.73 -25.56 47.17
CA VAL A 707 2.84 -26.52 47.27
C VAL A 707 2.34 -27.96 47.41
N GLU A 708 1.17 -28.17 48.03
CA GLU A 708 0.53 -29.47 48.21
C GLU A 708 0.27 -30.19 46.87
N LEU A 709 0.08 -29.45 45.77
CA LEU A 709 -0.05 -30.03 44.44
C LEU A 709 1.28 -30.62 43.95
N SER A 710 2.41 -29.97 44.25
CA SER A 710 3.74 -30.48 43.94
C SER A 710 4.10 -31.68 44.83
N GLU A 711 3.74 -31.65 46.11
CA GLU A 711 3.87 -32.82 47.00
C GLU A 711 3.04 -34.02 46.51
N ARG A 712 1.83 -33.77 46.01
CA ARG A 712 1.00 -34.81 45.42
C ARG A 712 1.67 -35.41 44.19
N MET A 713 2.17 -34.59 43.26
CA MET A 713 2.92 -35.09 42.11
C MET A 713 4.13 -35.94 42.55
N ASN A 714 4.86 -35.50 43.58
CA ASN A 714 6.01 -36.24 44.11
C ASN A 714 5.64 -37.59 44.76
N ARG A 715 4.41 -37.73 45.29
CA ARG A 715 3.91 -39.01 45.80
C ARG A 715 3.47 -39.95 44.69
N GLU A 716 2.93 -39.42 43.59
CA GLU A 716 2.31 -40.21 42.53
C GLU A 716 3.30 -40.60 41.41
N ILE A 717 4.31 -39.78 41.14
CA ILE A 717 5.37 -40.09 40.16
C ILE A 717 6.45 -40.96 40.83
N ARG A 718 6.64 -42.18 40.33
CA ARG A 718 7.42 -43.25 41.00
C ARG A 718 8.88 -42.92 41.29
N ASN A 719 9.53 -42.18 40.40
CA ASN A 719 10.95 -41.86 40.48
C ASN A 719 11.12 -40.34 40.47
N SER A 720 10.54 -39.68 41.47
CA SER A 720 10.57 -38.23 41.59
C SER A 720 11.28 -37.73 42.84
N GLU A 721 11.85 -36.53 42.73
CA GLU A 721 12.38 -35.75 43.84
C GLU A 721 11.81 -34.33 43.82
N LEU A 722 11.47 -33.79 44.99
CA LEU A 722 10.85 -32.48 45.16
C LEU A 722 11.83 -31.50 45.80
N HIS A 723 11.96 -30.32 45.21
CA HIS A 723 12.68 -29.20 45.78
C HIS A 723 11.76 -27.97 45.88
N ILE A 724 11.74 -27.34 47.04
CA ILE A 724 10.91 -26.16 47.33
C ILE A 724 11.83 -24.96 47.57
N PHE A 725 11.65 -23.92 46.77
CA PHE A 725 12.35 -22.64 46.93
C PHE A 725 11.62 -21.76 47.94
N GLU A 726 12.17 -21.64 49.14
CA GLU A 726 11.57 -20.91 50.28
C GLU A 726 11.25 -19.43 49.97
N THR A 727 12.02 -18.81 49.06
CA THR A 727 11.88 -17.39 48.73
C THR A 727 11.21 -17.12 47.39
N SER A 728 10.69 -18.15 46.69
CA SER A 728 10.12 -18.03 45.34
C SER A 728 8.60 -18.21 45.29
N GLY A 729 7.95 -17.61 44.27
CA GLY A 729 6.55 -17.86 43.88
C GLY A 729 6.40 -18.64 42.56
N HIS A 730 5.40 -18.31 41.74
CA HIS A 730 5.01 -19.08 40.55
C HIS A 730 6.03 -19.19 39.42
N SER A 731 7.08 -18.38 39.39
CA SER A 731 8.09 -18.38 38.32
C SER A 731 9.50 -18.51 38.89
N SER A 732 9.80 -19.67 39.50
CA SER A 732 11.07 -19.92 40.19
C SER A 732 12.30 -19.83 39.29
N ASN A 733 12.14 -20.14 38.01
CA ASN A 733 13.18 -19.98 37.01
C ASN A 733 13.58 -18.50 36.78
N LEU A 734 12.71 -17.55 37.16
CA LEU A 734 12.93 -16.11 37.03
C LEU A 734 13.25 -15.42 38.35
N SER A 735 12.61 -15.83 39.45
CA SER A 735 12.76 -15.19 40.77
C SER A 735 14.02 -15.63 41.51
N VAL A 736 14.44 -16.90 41.36
CA VAL A 736 15.64 -17.47 42.00
C VAL A 736 16.54 -18.19 40.98
N PRO A 737 16.91 -17.56 39.86
CA PRO A 737 17.47 -18.24 38.69
C PRO A 737 18.78 -18.99 38.98
N LYS A 738 19.64 -18.47 39.86
CA LYS A 738 20.92 -19.12 40.20
C LYS A 738 20.71 -20.44 40.96
N GLU A 739 19.81 -20.43 41.94
CA GLU A 739 19.48 -21.62 42.73
C GLU A 739 18.73 -22.63 41.87
N PHE A 740 17.75 -22.15 41.09
CA PHE A 740 17.01 -22.94 40.12
C PHE A 740 17.95 -23.71 39.16
N ASN A 741 18.91 -23.01 38.57
CA ASN A 741 19.88 -23.58 37.64
C ASN A 741 20.77 -24.62 38.33
N ALA A 742 21.24 -24.36 39.55
CA ALA A 742 22.08 -25.28 40.31
C ALA A 742 21.37 -26.61 40.60
N VAL A 743 20.12 -26.55 41.06
CA VAL A 743 19.30 -27.74 41.35
C VAL A 743 19.00 -28.52 40.07
N CYS A 744 18.62 -27.83 38.98
CA CYS A 744 18.39 -28.47 37.69
C CYS A 744 19.66 -29.18 37.20
N LYS A 745 20.81 -28.54 37.33
CA LYS A 745 22.10 -29.10 36.90
C LYS A 745 22.46 -30.37 37.68
N GLU A 746 22.39 -30.33 39.01
CA GLU A 746 22.69 -31.48 39.87
C GLU A 746 21.84 -32.70 39.47
N PHE A 747 20.54 -32.48 39.27
CA PHE A 747 19.62 -33.50 38.79
C PHE A 747 19.99 -34.03 37.40
N LEU A 748 20.23 -33.12 36.46
CA LEU A 748 20.59 -33.43 35.09
C LEU A 748 21.94 -34.15 34.97
N GLU A 749 22.85 -34.01 35.93
CA GLU A 749 24.12 -34.74 35.99
C GLU A 749 23.95 -36.14 36.60
N LYS A 750 23.08 -36.27 37.60
CA LYS A 750 22.78 -37.53 38.31
C LYS A 750 22.22 -38.63 37.39
N TYR A 751 21.37 -38.27 36.43
CA TYR A 751 20.68 -39.22 35.53
C TYR A 751 21.26 -39.28 34.12
N ASN A 752 22.56 -38.97 33.98
CA ASN A 752 23.23 -38.80 32.69
C ASN A 752 24.48 -39.66 32.48
N GLN A 753 24.69 -40.67 33.33
CA GLN A 753 25.75 -41.68 33.17
C GLN A 753 25.40 -42.73 32.12
#